data_AF-A0A3G7TJD1-F1
#
_entry.id   AF-A0A3G7TJD1-F1
#
_cell.length_a   1.000
_cell.length_b   1.000
_cell.length_c   1.000
_cell.angle_alpha   90.00
_cell.angle_beta   90.00
_cell.angle_gamma   90.00
#
_symmetry.space_group_name_H-M   'P 1'
#
loop_
_entity.id
_entity.type
_entity.pdbx_description
1 polymer ?
#
loop_
_entity_poly.entity_id
_entity_poly.type
_entity_poly.pdbx_seq_one_letter_code
_entity_poly.pdbx_strand_id
1 'polypeptide(L)'
;MFRAPYHLQLICSRPTLLAACLAFSLQAQAQVQVESFNFALPAQPLAASLSQVAQQAKIQLLFDEELLRNVKAPALKGDFSPEAAIRQLLGGSQFNLVKVDQTYVVRPAENSSTRSSALQLAAMSVIGSGLEVDSATVGRSTLNQAEIDRHQATNIPSLIATLPGVSLGGSLKPGGQTINIWGLGDAEDVPMSVDGATKSGFERYQQGSIFIEPELIKRIEVEKGPHSPETGNGGFGGTVHMETKDAPDLLQEGRDSGAMLKYGYSSNSHEQAYTGAVYGRTEDRRFDALAYWTKRDGDDMKLASAQPDPRNAYPINPKRLPNTAQDLDGELFKLNMQLTDEHRLGLSYMRSNSDIWAPFSAKSYPTPPTQNDIDKYGYDGATRRFLAQRNTIDTTWQAKYQYRPLDNPWIDFEAKYSDSKTDQTDERGPNAYAQPASGGRKITVGYEDRILSLKNTSRFNTGPLEHALTNGIQIRKHDREVDMWMPGKTYEVPKYNNGHYQPGFMPHGKVDNNAFYIQDAITLGNFTLTPSLRYDHVRNRGQKNDAPIYNSPDPVVGHDYGDKTYTGWSPRLSAFWTVTPQFALFADYSKTWRAPVIDEQYEVQAPGTTRSATSRDLDPERITALRAGNITSFANVFSDADSVQIRTTVFRNQIKDEIMKNLGIGCPEQLSGGKSIGQVCNQPTIGVYRNIGDLTIKGFEVESFYDSTYLFGSLSYSWITGKHEGAYTCLGLR
;
A
#
# COMPACT_ATOMS: atom_id res chain seq x y z
N MET A 1 44.02 -22.85 -40.29
CA MET A 1 43.75 -24.30 -40.40
C MET A 1 43.06 -24.69 -39.10
N PHE A 2 41.82 -25.16 -38.98
CA PHE A 2 40.78 -25.67 -39.88
C PHE A 2 39.40 -25.17 -39.38
N ARG A 3 38.45 -24.93 -40.31
CA ARG A 3 36.98 -24.82 -40.08
C ARG A 3 36.42 -26.25 -39.87
N ALA A 4 35.29 -26.55 -39.25
CA ALA A 4 33.92 -26.05 -39.43
C ALA A 4 32.97 -26.65 -38.33
N PRO A 5 31.66 -26.29 -38.29
CA PRO A 5 30.81 -26.19 -37.09
C PRO A 5 29.81 -27.35 -36.88
N TYR A 6 29.16 -27.44 -35.72
CA TYR A 6 27.88 -28.14 -35.55
C TYR A 6 26.91 -27.41 -34.61
N HIS A 7 25.68 -27.24 -35.12
CA HIS A 7 24.47 -26.82 -34.42
C HIS A 7 24.03 -27.89 -33.40
N LEU A 8 23.54 -27.48 -32.22
CA LEU A 8 22.68 -28.33 -31.40
C LEU A 8 21.31 -27.67 -31.20
N GLN A 9 20.29 -28.36 -31.71
CA GLN A 9 18.88 -28.09 -31.48
C GLN A 9 18.49 -28.62 -30.08
N LEU A 10 17.84 -27.79 -29.26
CA LEU A 10 17.19 -28.21 -28.03
C LEU A 10 15.86 -28.89 -28.36
N ILE A 11 15.82 -30.20 -28.14
CA ILE A 11 14.61 -31.03 -28.23
C ILE A 11 13.95 -31.07 -26.85
N CYS A 12 12.66 -30.72 -26.82
CA CYS A 12 11.74 -30.95 -25.70
C CYS A 12 11.76 -32.40 -25.22
N SER A 13 11.99 -32.61 -23.92
CA SER A 13 11.55 -33.82 -23.23
C SER A 13 10.87 -33.45 -21.91
N ARG A 14 9.78 -34.18 -21.66
CA ARG A 14 8.71 -33.95 -20.68
C ARG A 14 9.17 -34.13 -19.22
N PRO A 15 8.48 -33.50 -18.25
CA PRO A 15 8.81 -33.62 -16.84
C PRO A 15 8.19 -34.90 -16.27
N THR A 16 9.03 -35.91 -16.05
CA THR A 16 8.70 -37.06 -15.20
C THR A 16 9.75 -37.12 -14.10
N LEU A 17 9.65 -36.21 -13.14
CA LEU A 17 10.52 -36.16 -11.95
C LEU A 17 9.87 -35.40 -10.78
N LEU A 18 8.53 -35.31 -10.75
CA LEU A 18 7.76 -34.76 -9.63
C LEU A 18 6.83 -35.77 -8.94
N ALA A 19 6.84 -37.04 -9.40
CA ALA A 19 5.96 -38.10 -8.87
C ALA A 19 6.66 -39.09 -7.91
N ALA A 20 7.90 -38.83 -7.49
CA ALA A 20 8.70 -39.82 -6.73
C ALA A 20 9.09 -39.41 -5.29
N CYS A 21 8.71 -38.21 -4.81
CA CYS A 21 9.07 -37.74 -3.46
C CYS A 21 7.92 -37.75 -2.43
N LEU A 22 6.74 -38.29 -2.76
CA LEU A 22 5.54 -38.30 -1.90
C LEU A 22 5.26 -39.66 -1.21
N ALA A 23 6.21 -40.60 -1.19
CA ALA A 23 5.97 -41.98 -0.74
C ALA A 23 6.67 -42.40 0.57
N PHE A 24 7.16 -41.47 1.40
CA PHE A 24 7.69 -41.81 2.73
C PHE A 24 7.28 -40.79 3.80
N SER A 25 6.06 -40.91 4.29
CA SER A 25 5.65 -40.49 5.65
C SER A 25 4.24 -40.98 5.95
N LEU A 26 4.12 -42.30 6.13
CA LEU A 26 2.97 -42.95 6.76
C LEU A 26 3.51 -43.69 7.98
N GLN A 27 3.45 -43.04 9.14
CA GLN A 27 3.09 -43.63 10.43
C GLN A 27 3.22 -42.57 11.54
N ALA A 28 2.13 -41.85 11.77
CA ALA A 28 1.75 -41.33 13.07
C ALA A 28 0.23 -41.22 13.08
N GLN A 29 -0.45 -42.33 13.39
CA GLN A 29 -1.86 -42.25 13.77
C GLN A 29 -1.91 -41.63 15.17
N ALA A 30 -2.21 -40.34 15.24
CA ALA A 30 -2.86 -39.78 16.43
C ALA A 30 -4.36 -39.99 16.23
N GLN A 31 -4.96 -40.90 17.00
CA GLN A 31 -6.41 -40.92 17.18
C GLN A 31 -6.81 -39.59 17.81
N VAL A 32 -7.45 -38.69 17.06
CA VAL A 32 -8.17 -37.57 17.65
C VAL A 32 -9.36 -38.17 18.38
N GLN A 33 -9.20 -38.36 19.70
CA GLN A 33 -10.27 -38.79 20.57
C GLN A 33 -11.21 -37.58 20.73
N VAL A 34 -12.30 -37.55 19.97
CA VAL A 34 -13.37 -36.56 20.19
C VAL A 34 -13.94 -36.84 21.58
N GLU A 35 -13.69 -35.92 22.51
CA GLU A 35 -14.11 -36.05 23.90
C GLU A 35 -15.66 -36.11 23.94
N SER A 36 -16.20 -37.27 24.30
CA SER A 36 -17.63 -37.51 24.40
C SER A 36 -18.07 -37.41 25.87
N PHE A 37 -19.17 -36.68 26.09
CA PHE A 37 -19.76 -36.50 27.41
C PHE A 37 -21.11 -37.20 27.45
N ASN A 38 -21.37 -37.92 28.54
CA ASN A 38 -22.67 -38.53 28.78
C ASN A 38 -23.64 -37.46 29.30
N PHE A 39 -24.62 -37.09 28.49
CA PHE A 39 -25.67 -36.15 28.87
C PHE A 39 -26.96 -36.90 29.22
N ALA A 40 -27.64 -36.46 30.28
CA ALA A 40 -28.94 -36.97 30.70
C ALA A 40 -29.84 -35.81 31.12
N LEU A 41 -30.27 -35.01 30.14
CA LEU A 41 -31.05 -33.79 30.34
C LEU A 41 -32.54 -34.08 30.07
N PRO A 42 -33.46 -33.73 30.98
CA PRO A 42 -34.90 -33.79 30.71
C PRO A 42 -35.31 -32.69 29.72
N ALA A 43 -36.52 -32.80 29.15
CA ALA A 43 -37.07 -31.73 28.32
C ALA A 43 -37.38 -30.48 29.18
N GLN A 44 -36.59 -29.42 29.02
CA GLN A 44 -36.58 -28.22 29.86
C GLN A 44 -36.34 -26.95 29.00
N PRO A 45 -36.38 -25.73 29.56
CA PRO A 45 -36.07 -24.51 28.79
C PRO A 45 -34.71 -24.58 28.10
N LEU A 46 -34.64 -24.10 26.85
CA LEU A 46 -33.47 -24.26 25.98
C LEU A 46 -32.22 -23.59 26.57
N ALA A 47 -32.35 -22.39 27.13
CA ALA A 47 -31.26 -21.72 27.85
C ALA A 47 -30.69 -22.56 29.00
N ALA A 48 -31.54 -23.28 29.75
CA ALA A 48 -31.11 -24.14 30.85
C ALA A 48 -30.35 -25.38 30.35
N SER A 49 -30.84 -26.04 29.28
CA SER A 49 -30.12 -27.17 28.67
C SER A 49 -28.78 -26.76 28.07
N LEU A 50 -28.72 -25.61 27.38
CA LEU A 50 -27.48 -25.08 26.80
C LEU A 50 -26.45 -24.73 27.88
N SER A 51 -26.88 -24.09 28.97
CA SER A 51 -26.02 -23.79 30.12
C SER A 51 -25.45 -25.06 30.76
N GLN A 52 -26.28 -26.10 30.93
CA GLN A 52 -25.85 -27.37 31.51
C GLN A 52 -24.85 -28.12 30.61
N VAL A 53 -25.06 -28.10 29.28
CA VAL A 53 -24.06 -28.64 28.33
C VAL A 53 -22.76 -27.86 28.41
N ALA A 54 -22.81 -26.53 28.40
CA ALA A 54 -21.62 -25.69 28.48
C ALA A 54 -20.82 -25.93 29.77
N GLN A 55 -21.52 -26.06 30.90
CA GLN A 55 -20.93 -26.32 32.20
C GLN A 55 -20.30 -27.72 32.29
N GLN A 56 -21.00 -28.75 31.81
CA GLN A 56 -20.54 -30.14 31.90
C GLN A 56 -19.38 -30.43 30.92
N ALA A 57 -19.44 -29.85 29.72
CA ALA A 57 -18.38 -29.98 28.70
C ALA A 57 -17.25 -28.95 28.85
N LYS A 58 -17.36 -27.99 29.78
CA LYS A 58 -16.40 -26.90 30.01
C LYS A 58 -16.09 -26.09 28.75
N ILE A 59 -17.11 -25.79 27.95
CA ILE A 59 -16.99 -25.00 26.72
C ILE A 59 -17.54 -23.59 26.92
N GLN A 60 -17.01 -22.63 26.15
CA GLN A 60 -17.56 -21.28 26.10
C GLN A 60 -18.75 -21.26 25.13
N LEU A 61 -19.93 -20.94 25.65
CA LEU A 61 -21.19 -20.89 24.90
C LEU A 61 -21.87 -19.55 25.15
N LEU A 62 -22.06 -18.76 24.09
CA LEU A 62 -22.75 -17.47 24.12
C LEU A 62 -24.15 -17.63 23.51
N PHE A 63 -25.14 -17.08 24.21
CA PHE A 63 -26.51 -16.98 23.72
C PHE A 63 -27.23 -15.84 24.44
N ASP A 64 -28.27 -15.31 23.82
CA ASP A 64 -29.17 -14.34 24.45
C ASP A 64 -30.27 -15.09 25.23
N GLU A 65 -30.27 -14.93 26.55
CA GLU A 65 -31.21 -15.62 27.43
C GLU A 65 -32.67 -15.13 27.24
N GLU A 66 -32.88 -13.87 26.84
CA GLU A 66 -34.22 -13.34 26.59
C GLU A 66 -34.86 -13.99 25.36
N LEU A 67 -34.07 -14.19 24.30
CA LEU A 67 -34.52 -14.86 23.08
C LEU A 67 -34.88 -16.34 23.29
N LEU A 68 -34.24 -16.99 24.26
CA LEU A 68 -34.39 -18.43 24.53
C LEU A 68 -35.35 -18.76 25.67
N ARG A 69 -35.82 -17.75 26.43
CA ARG A 69 -36.61 -17.92 27.66
C ARG A 69 -37.90 -18.75 27.46
N ASN A 70 -38.52 -18.64 26.29
CA ASN A 70 -39.80 -19.32 25.98
C ASN A 70 -39.65 -20.53 25.04
N VAL A 71 -38.42 -20.98 24.77
CA VAL A 71 -38.14 -22.08 23.85
C VAL A 71 -37.80 -23.32 24.67
N LYS A 72 -38.46 -24.45 24.39
CA LYS A 72 -38.23 -25.71 25.11
C LYS A 72 -37.29 -26.62 24.31
N ALA A 73 -36.25 -27.13 24.95
CA ALA A 73 -35.37 -28.13 24.35
C ALA A 73 -35.94 -29.55 24.50
N PRO A 74 -35.71 -30.45 23.53
CA PRO A 74 -35.99 -31.86 23.69
C PRO A 74 -35.12 -32.49 24.80
N ALA A 75 -35.53 -33.66 25.30
CA ALA A 75 -34.69 -34.43 26.20
C ALA A 75 -33.43 -34.93 25.46
N LEU A 76 -32.27 -34.85 26.11
CA LEU A 76 -30.99 -35.28 25.56
C LEU A 76 -30.43 -36.40 26.45
N LYS A 77 -30.32 -37.62 25.90
CA LYS A 77 -29.79 -38.77 26.63
C LYS A 77 -28.83 -39.58 25.77
N GLY A 78 -27.58 -39.71 26.22
CA GLY A 78 -26.54 -40.49 25.53
C GLY A 78 -25.19 -39.79 25.52
N ASP A 79 -24.23 -40.39 24.83
CA ASP A 79 -22.89 -39.83 24.66
C ASP A 79 -22.85 -38.93 23.44
N PHE A 80 -22.50 -37.66 23.65
CA PHE A 80 -22.40 -36.67 22.58
C PHE A 80 -21.10 -35.87 22.72
N SER A 81 -20.56 -35.41 21.58
CA SER A 81 -19.62 -34.29 21.61
C SER A 81 -20.37 -33.00 21.99
N PRO A 82 -19.70 -31.98 22.54
CA PRO A 82 -20.37 -30.74 22.96
C PRO A 82 -21.15 -30.08 21.81
N GLU A 83 -20.58 -30.07 20.61
CA GLU A 83 -21.24 -29.54 19.42
C GLU A 83 -22.48 -30.38 19.03
N ALA A 84 -22.37 -31.72 19.04
CA ALA A 84 -23.49 -32.60 18.71
C ALA A 84 -24.63 -32.47 19.73
N ALA A 85 -24.30 -32.33 21.02
CA ALA A 85 -25.26 -32.09 22.08
C ALA A 85 -26.03 -30.77 21.85
N ILE A 86 -25.31 -29.67 21.58
CA ILE A 86 -25.95 -28.37 21.31
C ILE A 86 -26.83 -28.44 20.05
N ARG A 87 -26.33 -29.02 18.96
CA ARG A 87 -27.12 -29.17 17.72
C ARG A 87 -28.39 -29.99 17.93
N GLN A 88 -28.33 -31.05 18.74
CA GLN A 88 -29.51 -31.85 19.09
C GLN A 88 -30.52 -31.07 19.93
N LEU A 89 -30.06 -30.24 20.87
CA LEU A 89 -30.92 -29.38 21.69
C LEU A 89 -31.60 -28.26 20.88
N LEU A 90 -30.92 -27.76 19.85
CA LEU A 90 -31.46 -26.75 18.93
C LEU A 90 -32.40 -27.36 17.87
N GLY A 91 -32.46 -28.68 17.74
CA GLY A 91 -33.28 -29.39 16.76
C GLY A 91 -34.77 -29.03 16.87
N GLY A 92 -35.31 -28.46 15.79
CA GLY A 92 -36.72 -28.01 15.73
C GLY A 92 -36.98 -26.63 16.33
N SER A 93 -35.94 -25.92 16.78
CA SER A 93 -36.03 -24.52 17.21
C SER A 93 -35.71 -23.55 16.06
N GLN A 94 -36.07 -22.28 16.25
CA GLN A 94 -35.69 -21.18 15.35
C GLN A 94 -34.27 -20.67 15.65
N PHE A 95 -33.33 -21.52 16.08
CA PHE A 95 -31.97 -21.12 16.47
C PHE A 95 -30.93 -22.07 15.86
N ASN A 96 -29.76 -21.52 15.50
CA ASN A 96 -28.63 -22.25 14.92
C ASN A 96 -27.35 -22.01 15.72
N LEU A 97 -26.43 -22.97 15.63
CA LEU A 97 -25.11 -22.94 16.26
C LEU A 97 -24.04 -22.49 15.27
N VAL A 98 -23.27 -21.47 15.63
CA VAL A 98 -22.07 -21.01 14.92
C VAL A 98 -20.86 -21.15 15.85
N LYS A 99 -19.72 -21.57 15.31
CA LYS A 99 -18.46 -21.61 16.04
C LYS A 99 -17.60 -20.44 15.57
N VAL A 100 -17.16 -19.60 16.51
CA VAL A 100 -16.20 -18.50 16.27
C VAL A 100 -14.98 -18.82 17.12
N ASP A 101 -13.88 -19.17 16.44
CA ASP A 101 -12.66 -19.72 17.06
C ASP A 101 -12.93 -20.96 17.94
N GLN A 102 -12.88 -20.81 19.26
CA GLN A 102 -13.18 -21.85 20.26
C GLN A 102 -14.50 -21.62 21.00
N THR A 103 -15.24 -20.55 20.68
CA THR A 103 -16.52 -20.22 21.33
C THR A 103 -17.69 -20.67 20.46
N TYR A 104 -18.66 -21.32 21.09
CA TYR A 104 -19.94 -21.66 20.49
C TYR A 104 -20.93 -20.49 20.67
N VAL A 105 -21.63 -20.09 19.62
CA VAL A 105 -22.62 -19.00 19.66
C VAL A 105 -23.96 -19.52 19.13
N VAL A 106 -25.02 -19.40 19.94
CA VAL A 106 -26.40 -19.69 19.53
C VAL A 106 -27.08 -18.40 19.13
N ARG A 107 -27.59 -18.37 17.89
CA ARG A 107 -28.30 -17.21 17.33
C ARG A 107 -29.59 -17.66 16.64
N PRO A 108 -30.60 -16.78 16.45
CA PRO A 108 -31.79 -17.12 15.69
C PRO A 108 -31.43 -17.68 14.29
N ALA A 109 -32.02 -18.82 13.94
CA ALA A 109 -32.05 -19.38 12.61
C ALA A 109 -32.91 -18.47 11.74
N GLU A 110 -32.35 -18.01 10.63
CA GLU A 110 -33.08 -17.21 9.66
C GLU A 110 -34.27 -18.04 9.14
N ASN A 111 -35.49 -17.57 9.41
CA ASN A 111 -36.70 -18.25 8.98
C ASN A 111 -36.64 -18.50 7.47
N SER A 112 -36.90 -19.74 7.08
CA SER A 112 -36.98 -20.21 5.71
C SER A 112 -38.17 -19.59 4.95
N SER A 113 -38.07 -18.32 4.61
CA SER A 113 -38.83 -17.69 3.52
C SER A 113 -38.02 -16.68 2.69
N THR A 114 -36.72 -16.57 2.95
CA THR A 114 -35.74 -15.94 2.06
C THR A 114 -34.44 -16.69 2.28
N ARG A 115 -33.85 -17.24 1.21
CA ARG A 115 -32.50 -17.82 1.25
C ARG A 115 -31.52 -16.67 1.52
N SER A 116 -31.31 -16.36 2.78
CA SER A 116 -30.16 -15.60 3.25
C SER A 116 -28.99 -16.57 3.36
N SER A 117 -28.30 -16.74 2.23
CA SER A 117 -26.84 -16.70 2.25
C SER A 117 -26.43 -15.28 2.64
N ALA A 118 -26.76 -14.86 3.88
CA ALA A 118 -26.23 -13.65 4.46
C ALA A 118 -24.73 -13.90 4.69
N LEU A 119 -23.96 -13.75 3.61
CA LEU A 119 -22.86 -12.82 3.62
C LEU A 119 -23.38 -11.60 4.36
N GLN A 120 -23.12 -11.57 5.66
CA GLN A 120 -23.18 -10.35 6.42
C GLN A 120 -22.25 -9.44 5.64
N LEU A 121 -22.82 -8.52 4.84
CA LEU A 121 -22.10 -7.38 4.30
C LEU A 121 -21.57 -6.68 5.55
N ALA A 122 -20.40 -7.12 5.99
CA ALA A 122 -19.60 -6.40 6.93
C ALA A 122 -19.63 -4.96 6.41
N ALA A 123 -19.82 -4.01 7.32
CA ALA A 123 -19.68 -2.61 6.96
C ALA A 123 -18.48 -2.48 6.03
N MET A 124 -18.56 -1.62 4.99
CA MET A 124 -17.42 -1.20 4.18
C MET A 124 -16.38 -0.53 5.09
N SER A 125 -15.78 -1.33 5.97
CA SER A 125 -14.46 -1.16 6.47
C SER A 125 -13.62 -1.34 5.23
N VAL A 126 -12.89 -0.28 4.91
CA VAL A 126 -11.82 -0.32 3.92
C VAL A 126 -10.80 -1.42 4.26
N ILE A 127 -10.91 -2.05 5.44
CA ILE A 127 -9.95 -2.97 5.99
C ILE A 127 -10.67 -4.21 6.55
N GLY A 128 -10.63 -5.31 5.79
CA GLY A 128 -11.22 -6.60 6.14
C GLY A 128 -10.22 -7.48 6.89
N SER A 129 -10.61 -8.69 7.31
CA SER A 129 -9.66 -9.67 7.85
C SER A 129 -8.69 -10.22 6.79
N GLY A 130 -8.86 -9.86 5.51
CA GLY A 130 -8.10 -10.37 4.36
C GLY A 130 -8.45 -11.81 3.96
N LEU A 131 -9.10 -12.55 4.86
CA LEU A 131 -9.45 -13.97 4.70
C LEU A 131 -10.80 -14.16 4.01
N GLU A 132 -11.76 -13.25 4.23
CA GLU A 132 -13.05 -13.25 3.55
C GLU A 132 -13.00 -12.35 2.32
N VAL A 133 -13.26 -12.95 1.15
CA VAL A 133 -13.39 -12.21 -0.11
C VAL A 133 -14.86 -12.08 -0.47
N ASP A 134 -15.32 -10.85 -0.61
CA ASP A 134 -16.68 -10.53 -1.00
C ASP A 134 -16.70 -9.47 -2.12
N SER A 135 -17.88 -8.97 -2.44
CA SER A 135 -18.07 -7.93 -3.45
C SER A 135 -17.33 -6.61 -3.16
N ALA A 136 -16.98 -6.34 -1.90
CA ALA A 136 -16.30 -5.12 -1.47
C ALA A 136 -14.77 -5.27 -1.36
N THR A 137 -14.27 -6.50 -1.20
CA THR A 137 -12.83 -6.79 -1.03
C THR A 137 -12.18 -7.47 -2.24
N VAL A 138 -12.91 -7.64 -3.34
CA VAL A 138 -12.41 -8.33 -4.53
C VAL A 138 -11.23 -7.63 -5.19
N GLY A 139 -10.19 -8.41 -5.48
CA GLY A 139 -8.93 -7.92 -6.06
C GLY A 139 -8.06 -7.11 -5.10
N ARG A 140 -8.30 -7.25 -3.78
CA ARG A 140 -7.35 -6.88 -2.72
C ARG A 140 -6.48 -8.07 -2.33
N SER A 141 -5.20 -7.80 -2.14
CA SER A 141 -4.27 -8.71 -1.46
C SER A 141 -3.94 -8.12 -0.08
N THR A 142 -3.99 -8.95 0.97
CA THR A 142 -3.81 -8.50 2.36
C THR A 142 -2.65 -9.24 3.00
N LEU A 143 -1.81 -8.52 3.74
CA LEU A 143 -0.87 -9.05 4.70
C LEU A 143 -1.37 -8.71 6.11
N ASN A 144 -1.65 -9.74 6.90
CA ASN A 144 -2.06 -9.59 8.29
C ASN A 144 -0.86 -9.55 9.24
N GLN A 145 -1.12 -9.28 10.52
CA GLN A 145 -0.08 -9.10 11.53
C GLN A 145 0.82 -10.34 11.67
N ALA A 146 0.25 -11.54 11.65
CA ALA A 146 1.00 -12.77 11.77
C ALA A 146 1.91 -13.02 10.56
N GLU A 147 1.50 -12.64 9.35
CA GLU A 147 2.34 -12.68 8.15
C GLU A 147 3.48 -11.65 8.23
N ILE A 148 3.17 -10.41 8.62
CA ILE A 148 4.15 -9.34 8.78
C ILE A 148 5.21 -9.71 9.82
N ASP A 149 4.79 -10.19 11.00
CA ASP A 149 5.69 -10.57 12.09
C ASP A 149 6.59 -11.77 11.70
N ARG A 150 6.08 -12.70 10.88
CA ARG A 150 6.86 -13.84 10.34
C ARG A 150 7.91 -13.41 9.33
N HIS A 151 7.62 -12.40 8.49
CA HIS A 151 8.56 -11.92 7.49
C HIS A 151 9.78 -11.19 8.07
N GLN A 152 9.64 -10.59 9.27
CA GLN A 152 10.71 -9.85 9.95
C GLN A 152 11.38 -8.81 9.02
N ALA A 153 10.59 -8.17 8.16
CA ALA A 153 11.10 -7.24 7.17
C ALA A 153 11.66 -5.97 7.83
N THR A 154 12.74 -5.45 7.26
CA THR A 154 13.38 -4.20 7.70
C THR A 154 12.82 -2.96 7.00
N ASN A 155 11.88 -3.14 6.07
CA ASN A 155 11.19 -2.05 5.36
C ASN A 155 9.85 -2.52 4.76
N ILE A 156 8.94 -1.57 4.56
CA ILE A 156 7.58 -1.81 4.04
C ILE A 156 7.58 -2.38 2.62
N PRO A 157 8.35 -1.85 1.64
CA PRO A 157 8.36 -2.40 0.28
C PRO A 157 8.72 -3.89 0.20
N SER A 158 9.59 -4.39 1.09
CA SER A 158 9.93 -5.82 1.14
C SER A 158 8.78 -6.70 1.62
N LEU A 159 7.89 -6.18 2.47
CA LEU A 159 6.65 -6.89 2.84
C LEU A 159 5.71 -6.96 1.63
N ILE A 160 5.49 -5.84 0.97
CA ILE A 160 4.49 -5.74 -0.10
C ILE A 160 4.93 -6.54 -1.35
N ALA A 161 6.24 -6.62 -1.60
CA ALA A 161 6.80 -7.41 -2.71
C ALA A 161 6.61 -8.93 -2.57
N THR A 162 6.09 -9.43 -1.44
CA THR A 162 5.68 -10.84 -1.32
C THR A 162 4.34 -11.12 -2.01
N LEU A 163 3.56 -10.06 -2.28
CA LEU A 163 2.28 -10.15 -2.95
C LEU A 163 2.47 -10.30 -4.47
N PRO A 164 1.66 -11.13 -5.15
CA PRO A 164 1.76 -11.29 -6.60
C PRO A 164 1.44 -10.02 -7.35
N GLY A 165 2.06 -9.84 -8.52
CA GLY A 165 1.86 -8.63 -9.34
C GLY A 165 2.54 -7.39 -8.80
N VAL A 166 3.14 -7.49 -7.60
CA VAL A 166 3.90 -6.45 -6.96
C VAL A 166 5.38 -6.79 -7.07
N SER A 167 6.20 -5.80 -7.40
CA SER A 167 7.65 -5.93 -7.38
C SER A 167 8.31 -4.75 -6.69
N LEU A 168 9.44 -5.04 -6.05
CA LEU A 168 10.32 -4.03 -5.47
C LEU A 168 11.20 -3.45 -6.58
N GLY A 169 11.11 -2.14 -6.78
CA GLY A 169 11.99 -1.35 -7.64
C GLY A 169 13.01 -0.53 -6.86
N GLY A 170 13.87 0.19 -7.59
CA GLY A 170 14.83 1.12 -7.00
C GLY A 170 16.10 0.45 -6.49
N SER A 171 16.56 0.82 -5.29
CA SER A 171 17.77 0.28 -4.66
C SER A 171 17.48 -0.29 -3.26
N LEU A 172 18.43 -1.07 -2.73
CA LEU A 172 18.37 -1.61 -1.36
C LEU A 172 18.66 -0.56 -0.28
N LYS A 173 19.00 0.68 -0.65
CA LYS A 173 19.34 1.73 0.32
C LYS A 173 18.06 2.26 0.97
N PRO A 174 18.09 2.63 2.27
CA PRO A 174 16.99 3.33 2.91
C PRO A 174 16.55 4.56 2.09
N GLY A 175 15.25 4.71 1.90
CA GLY A 175 14.69 5.77 1.06
C GLY A 175 15.00 5.66 -0.44
N GLY A 176 15.50 4.52 -0.93
CA GLY A 176 15.75 4.24 -2.36
C GLY A 176 14.81 3.22 -2.98
N GLN A 177 13.93 2.61 -2.18
CA GLN A 177 13.02 1.55 -2.58
C GLN A 177 11.73 2.11 -3.16
N THR A 178 11.20 1.47 -4.22
CA THR A 178 9.88 1.80 -4.77
C THR A 178 9.05 0.55 -4.98
N ILE A 179 7.75 0.75 -5.11
CA ILE A 179 6.78 -0.33 -5.36
C ILE A 179 6.29 -0.20 -6.79
N ASN A 180 6.21 -1.32 -7.49
CA ASN A 180 5.60 -1.39 -8.80
C ASN A 180 4.46 -2.41 -8.75
N ILE A 181 3.27 -2.00 -9.20
CA ILE A 181 2.10 -2.86 -9.34
C ILE A 181 1.73 -2.89 -10.82
N TRP A 182 1.73 -4.07 -11.41
CA TRP A 182 1.36 -4.28 -12.82
C TRP A 182 2.13 -3.41 -13.82
N GLY A 183 3.40 -3.11 -13.57
CA GLY A 183 4.23 -2.29 -14.46
C GLY A 183 4.16 -0.79 -14.18
N LEU A 184 3.32 -0.34 -13.26
CA LEU A 184 3.17 1.06 -12.85
C LEU A 184 3.82 1.26 -11.47
N GLY A 185 4.68 2.25 -11.31
CA GLY A 185 5.53 2.34 -10.12
C GLY A 185 6.09 3.71 -9.79
N ASP A 186 5.59 4.76 -10.43
CA ASP A 186 5.83 6.12 -9.96
C ASP A 186 4.97 6.40 -8.70
N ALA A 187 5.29 7.45 -7.95
CA ALA A 187 4.68 7.67 -6.63
C ALA A 187 3.17 7.95 -6.72
N GLU A 188 2.77 8.60 -7.81
CA GLU A 188 1.40 8.91 -8.20
C GLU A 188 0.63 7.70 -8.74
N ASP A 189 1.32 6.66 -9.23
CA ASP A 189 0.70 5.42 -9.74
C ASP A 189 0.25 4.48 -8.64
N VAL A 190 0.99 4.48 -7.52
CA VAL A 190 0.79 3.60 -6.37
C VAL A 190 0.71 4.44 -5.08
N PRO A 191 -0.38 5.20 -4.89
CA PRO A 191 -0.58 5.96 -3.68
C PRO A 191 -0.64 5.06 -2.45
N MET A 192 -0.05 5.54 -1.37
CA MET A 192 0.10 4.80 -0.13
C MET A 192 -0.45 5.59 1.04
N SER A 193 -1.02 4.90 2.01
CA SER A 193 -1.53 5.54 3.22
C SER A 193 -1.25 4.72 4.47
N VAL A 194 -1.09 5.40 5.61
CA VAL A 194 -1.08 4.80 6.95
C VAL A 194 -2.25 5.37 7.74
N ASP A 195 -3.13 4.51 8.22
CA ASP A 195 -4.37 4.92 8.90
C ASP A 195 -5.17 5.96 8.07
N GLY A 196 -5.08 5.92 6.74
CA GLY A 196 -5.71 6.89 5.84
C GLY A 196 -4.98 8.23 5.66
N ALA A 197 -3.83 8.45 6.29
CA ALA A 197 -2.94 9.57 6.00
C ALA A 197 -2.03 9.25 4.80
N THR A 198 -1.96 10.12 3.79
CA THR A 198 -1.18 9.90 2.56
C THR A 198 0.33 9.93 2.83
N LYS A 199 1.06 8.99 2.21
CA LYS A 199 2.53 8.87 2.24
C LYS A 199 3.20 9.00 0.88
N SER A 200 2.44 8.82 -0.19
CA SER A 200 2.94 8.88 -1.56
C SER A 200 3.14 10.28 -2.13
N GLY A 201 2.91 11.35 -1.35
CA GLY A 201 3.08 12.74 -1.80
C GLY A 201 4.54 13.22 -1.85
N PHE A 202 5.50 12.41 -1.42
CA PHE A 202 6.93 12.76 -1.41
C PHE A 202 7.57 12.51 -2.78
N GLU A 203 7.52 13.51 -3.65
CA GLU A 203 8.00 13.46 -5.05
C GLU A 203 9.43 14.01 -5.16
N ARG A 204 10.42 13.34 -4.54
CA ARG A 204 11.83 13.72 -4.68
C ARG A 204 12.56 12.82 -5.66
N TYR A 205 13.33 13.45 -6.56
CA TYR A 205 14.05 12.77 -7.64
C TYR A 205 14.83 11.54 -7.14
N GLN A 206 14.49 10.37 -7.70
CA GLN A 206 15.17 9.09 -7.45
C GLN A 206 15.28 8.71 -5.96
N GLN A 207 14.25 9.02 -5.19
CA GLN A 207 14.06 8.54 -3.82
C GLN A 207 12.72 7.79 -3.72
N GLY A 208 12.60 6.93 -2.72
CA GLY A 208 11.35 6.32 -2.30
C GLY A 208 10.56 7.29 -1.41
N SER A 209 9.30 6.96 -1.18
CA SER A 209 8.33 7.79 -0.47
C SER A 209 7.89 7.22 0.88
N ILE A 210 8.45 6.07 1.30
CA ILE A 210 8.03 5.38 2.52
C ILE A 210 9.12 5.46 3.58
N PHE A 211 8.83 6.14 4.69
CA PHE A 211 9.71 6.34 5.85
C PHE A 211 9.00 5.87 7.13
N ILE A 212 8.50 4.64 7.12
CA ILE A 212 7.75 4.05 8.23
C ILE A 212 8.42 2.76 8.66
N GLU A 213 8.56 2.59 9.97
CA GLU A 213 9.06 1.35 10.57
C GLU A 213 7.99 0.25 10.47
N PRO A 214 8.27 -0.86 9.77
CA PRO A 214 7.30 -1.95 9.59
C PRO A 214 6.75 -2.52 10.89
N GLU A 215 7.52 -2.47 11.97
CA GLU A 215 7.07 -3.01 13.25
C GLU A 215 5.84 -2.30 13.83
N LEU A 216 5.56 -1.06 13.41
CA LEU A 216 4.37 -0.32 13.82
C LEU A 216 3.09 -0.82 13.12
N ILE A 217 3.23 -1.54 12.01
CA ILE A 217 2.13 -1.95 11.13
C ILE A 217 1.56 -3.30 11.59
N LYS A 218 0.23 -3.40 11.65
CA LYS A 218 -0.48 -4.67 11.87
C LYS A 218 -1.07 -5.25 10.59
N ARG A 219 -1.28 -4.42 9.58
CA ARG A 219 -1.98 -4.83 8.36
C ARG A 219 -1.56 -3.98 7.17
N ILE A 220 -1.38 -4.64 6.03
CA ILE A 220 -1.17 -3.99 4.74
C ILE A 220 -2.18 -4.57 3.75
N GLU A 221 -2.93 -3.72 3.08
CA GLU A 221 -3.83 -4.07 1.99
C GLU A 221 -3.38 -3.41 0.71
N VAL A 222 -3.35 -4.18 -0.37
CA VAL A 222 -3.00 -3.72 -1.72
C VAL A 222 -4.22 -3.90 -2.61
N GLU A 223 -4.86 -2.80 -2.99
CA GLU A 223 -5.91 -2.81 -4.02
C GLU A 223 -5.23 -2.68 -5.38
N LYS A 224 -5.32 -3.72 -6.24
CA LYS A 224 -4.65 -3.67 -7.55
C LYS A 224 -5.56 -3.05 -8.61
N GLY A 225 -5.05 -2.03 -9.31
CA GLY A 225 -5.78 -1.27 -10.32
C GLY A 225 -6.77 -0.22 -9.75
N PRO A 226 -7.29 0.67 -10.60
CA PRO A 226 -8.02 1.88 -10.17
C PRO A 226 -9.52 1.63 -9.94
N HIS A 227 -9.88 0.54 -9.25
CA HIS A 227 -11.26 0.05 -9.15
C HIS A 227 -12.05 0.61 -7.95
N SER A 228 -11.37 1.22 -6.97
CA SER A 228 -12.04 1.85 -5.82
C SER A 228 -12.50 3.28 -6.14
N PRO A 229 -13.72 3.70 -5.73
CA PRO A 229 -14.15 5.09 -5.82
C PRO A 229 -13.52 5.98 -4.74
N GLU A 230 -12.90 5.41 -3.70
CA GLU A 230 -12.22 6.19 -2.67
C GLU A 230 -10.91 6.80 -3.22
N THR A 231 -10.38 6.25 -4.31
CA THR A 231 -9.20 6.72 -5.04
C THR A 231 -9.59 7.22 -6.44
N GLY A 232 -9.29 8.48 -6.77
CA GLY A 232 -9.74 9.11 -8.03
C GLY A 232 -8.63 9.64 -8.91
N ASN A 233 -7.86 10.58 -8.36
CA ASN A 233 -6.78 11.27 -9.06
C ASN A 233 -5.45 10.53 -8.87
N GLY A 234 -5.04 9.74 -9.87
CA GLY A 234 -3.88 8.84 -9.80
C GLY A 234 -4.25 7.41 -9.42
N GLY A 235 -3.28 6.64 -8.91
CA GLY A 235 -3.51 5.26 -8.46
C GLY A 235 -3.81 4.26 -9.57
N PHE A 236 -3.21 4.46 -10.75
CA PHE A 236 -3.43 3.58 -11.91
C PHE A 236 -2.91 2.16 -11.68
N GLY A 237 -1.81 2.00 -10.93
CA GLY A 237 -1.30 0.70 -10.50
C GLY A 237 -2.15 0.07 -9.40
N GLY A 238 -2.80 0.89 -8.58
CA GLY A 238 -3.54 0.46 -7.40
C GLY A 238 -3.21 1.33 -6.20
N THR A 239 -3.67 0.94 -5.01
CA THR A 239 -3.37 1.63 -3.75
C THR A 239 -2.82 0.68 -2.70
N VAL A 240 -2.04 1.23 -1.76
CA VAL A 240 -1.57 0.53 -0.57
C VAL A 240 -2.14 1.20 0.67
N HIS A 241 -2.89 0.46 1.47
CA HIS A 241 -3.42 0.89 2.75
C HIS A 241 -2.74 0.13 3.87
N MET A 242 -2.08 0.86 4.76
CA MET A 242 -1.42 0.32 5.93
C MET A 242 -2.17 0.76 7.19
N GLU A 243 -2.17 -0.10 8.19
CA GLU A 243 -2.78 0.19 9.48
C GLU A 243 -1.82 -0.15 10.60
N THR A 244 -1.73 0.76 11.57
CA THR A 244 -0.83 0.60 12.71
C THR A 244 -1.48 -0.20 13.84
N LYS A 245 -0.65 -0.80 14.70
CA LYS A 245 -1.08 -1.56 15.88
C LYS A 245 -1.90 -0.69 16.85
N ASP A 246 -2.88 -1.30 17.52
CA ASP A 246 -3.66 -0.75 18.64
C ASP A 246 -3.36 -1.57 19.91
N ALA A 247 -3.81 -1.08 21.07
CA ALA A 247 -3.59 -1.80 22.34
C ALA A 247 -4.23 -3.20 22.38
N PRO A 248 -5.46 -3.45 21.87
CA PRO A 248 -6.04 -4.79 21.84
C PRO A 248 -5.25 -5.81 21.02
N ASP A 249 -4.46 -5.37 20.03
CA ASP A 249 -3.64 -6.25 19.19
C ASP A 249 -2.44 -6.85 19.95
N LEU A 250 -2.10 -6.29 21.12
CA LEU A 250 -0.97 -6.71 21.96
C LEU A 250 -1.41 -7.33 23.29
N LEU A 251 -2.68 -7.16 23.69
CA LEU A 251 -3.20 -7.70 24.95
C LEU A 251 -3.40 -9.21 24.86
N GLN A 252 -2.86 -9.92 25.84
CA GLN A 252 -3.18 -11.33 26.05
C GLN A 252 -4.63 -11.51 26.50
N GLU A 253 -5.19 -12.69 26.24
CA GLU A 253 -6.55 -13.01 26.66
C GLU A 253 -6.74 -12.82 28.17
N GLY A 254 -7.85 -12.19 28.56
CA GLY A 254 -8.17 -11.89 29.95
C GLY A 254 -7.29 -10.83 30.63
N ARG A 255 -6.41 -10.14 29.90
CA ARG A 255 -5.59 -9.04 30.40
C ARG A 255 -6.05 -7.72 29.81
N ASP A 256 -6.01 -6.66 30.64
CA ASP A 256 -6.37 -5.29 30.24
C ASP A 256 -5.18 -4.32 30.26
N SER A 257 -3.99 -4.79 30.63
CA SER A 257 -2.75 -4.03 30.54
C SER A 257 -1.58 -4.94 30.24
N GLY A 258 -0.60 -4.45 29.50
CA GLY A 258 0.63 -5.16 29.20
C GLY A 258 1.77 -4.22 28.84
N ALA A 259 2.97 -4.79 28.83
CA ALA A 259 4.16 -4.14 28.33
C ALA A 259 4.94 -5.14 27.49
N MET A 260 5.65 -4.64 26.48
CA MET A 260 6.48 -5.44 25.59
C MET A 260 7.87 -4.83 25.51
N LEU A 261 8.88 -5.69 25.57
CA LEU A 261 10.25 -5.38 25.21
C LEU A 261 10.70 -6.40 24.17
N LYS A 262 11.30 -5.93 23.09
CA LYS A 262 11.83 -6.78 22.02
C LYS A 262 13.22 -6.30 21.62
N TYR A 263 14.12 -7.26 21.45
CA TYR A 263 15.46 -7.05 20.92
C TYR A 263 15.65 -7.90 19.66
N GLY A 264 16.14 -7.28 18.60
CA GLY A 264 16.46 -7.93 17.33
C GLY A 264 17.93 -7.71 16.96
N TYR A 265 18.55 -8.71 16.32
CA TYR A 265 19.90 -8.61 15.79
C TYR A 265 20.00 -9.26 14.40
N SER A 266 20.49 -8.50 13.42
CA SER A 266 20.74 -8.98 12.05
C SER A 266 22.24 -9.02 11.77
N SER A 267 22.77 -10.21 11.49
CA SER A 267 24.22 -10.42 11.34
C SER A 267 24.82 -9.80 10.08
N ASN A 268 24.01 -9.52 9.05
CA ASN A 268 24.51 -9.02 7.77
C ASN A 268 25.00 -7.55 7.85
N SER A 269 24.19 -6.70 8.48
CA SER A 269 24.45 -5.27 8.73
C SER A 269 24.89 -5.01 10.18
N HIS A 270 25.03 -6.04 11.02
CA HIS A 270 25.15 -5.88 12.49
C HIS A 270 24.03 -5.04 13.11
N GLU A 271 22.87 -5.02 12.46
CA GLU A 271 21.77 -4.16 12.85
C GLU A 271 21.17 -4.64 14.17
N GLN A 272 20.95 -3.70 15.07
CA GLN A 272 20.31 -3.89 16.37
C GLN A 272 18.98 -3.14 16.35
N ALA A 273 17.92 -3.84 16.76
CA ALA A 273 16.59 -3.28 16.89
C ALA A 273 16.13 -3.38 18.34
N TYR A 274 15.67 -2.27 18.90
CA TYR A 274 15.14 -2.18 20.25
C TYR A 274 13.72 -1.65 20.17
N THR A 275 12.78 -2.39 20.75
CA THR A 275 11.39 -1.98 20.82
C THR A 275 10.90 -2.02 22.25
N GLY A 276 10.16 -0.99 22.64
CA GLY A 276 9.36 -0.96 23.85
C GLY A 276 7.92 -0.55 23.57
N ALA A 277 6.96 -1.18 24.22
CA ALA A 277 5.57 -0.75 24.19
C ALA A 277 4.90 -0.89 25.55
N VAL A 278 4.00 0.02 25.86
CA VAL A 278 3.06 -0.09 26.98
C VAL A 278 1.66 0.13 26.44
N TYR A 279 0.74 -0.72 26.86
CA TYR A 279 -0.61 -0.72 26.31
C TYR A 279 -1.61 -1.18 27.36
N GLY A 280 -2.83 -0.70 27.22
CA GLY A 280 -3.91 -1.13 28.08
C GLY A 280 -5.25 -0.63 27.60
N ARG A 281 -6.29 -1.16 28.23
CA ARG A 281 -7.67 -0.76 28.05
C ARG A 281 -8.38 -0.71 29.40
N THR A 282 -9.51 -0.02 29.47
CA THR A 282 -10.37 -0.05 30.64
C THR A 282 -11.09 -1.39 30.74
N GLU A 283 -11.48 -1.79 31.96
CA GLU A 283 -12.22 -3.04 32.22
C GLU A 283 -13.55 -3.09 31.44
N ASP A 284 -14.22 -1.95 31.31
CA ASP A 284 -15.44 -1.78 30.50
C ASP A 284 -15.18 -1.72 28.97
N ARG A 285 -13.91 -1.80 28.56
CA ARG A 285 -13.42 -1.77 27.17
C ARG A 285 -13.79 -0.51 26.38
N ARG A 286 -14.21 0.56 27.06
CA ARG A 286 -14.54 1.82 26.39
C ARG A 286 -13.34 2.65 26.00
N PHE A 287 -12.19 2.43 26.61
CA PHE A 287 -10.98 3.18 26.30
C PHE A 287 -9.81 2.23 26.15
N ASP A 288 -9.00 2.44 25.13
CA ASP A 288 -7.71 1.77 25.00
C ASP A 288 -6.63 2.74 24.53
N ALA A 289 -5.41 2.51 24.99
CA ALA A 289 -4.28 3.36 24.69
C ALA A 289 -3.00 2.54 24.51
N LEU A 290 -2.19 2.96 23.55
CA LEU A 290 -0.91 2.37 23.20
C LEU A 290 0.14 3.47 23.12
N ALA A 291 1.30 3.24 23.74
CA ALA A 291 2.53 3.95 23.43
C ALA A 291 3.58 2.92 22.99
N TYR A 292 4.15 3.13 21.81
CA TYR A 292 5.10 2.24 21.15
C TYR A 292 6.31 3.04 20.70
N TRP A 293 7.49 2.52 20.94
CA TRP A 293 8.75 3.09 20.52
C TRP A 293 9.67 2.00 19.96
N THR A 294 10.38 2.32 18.90
CA THR A 294 11.35 1.42 18.27
C THR A 294 12.54 2.19 17.73
N LYS A 295 13.73 1.58 17.83
CA LYS A 295 14.99 2.11 17.30
C LYS A 295 15.74 1.01 16.59
N ARG A 296 16.20 1.31 15.39
CA ARG A 296 17.05 0.46 14.56
C ARG A 296 18.33 1.20 14.21
N ASP A 297 19.46 0.55 14.44
CA ASP A 297 20.79 1.05 14.12
C ASP A 297 21.61 -0.08 13.50
N GLY A 298 22.26 0.15 12.36
CA GLY A 298 23.01 -0.86 11.65
C GLY A 298 23.98 -0.31 10.62
N ASP A 299 25.06 -1.07 10.38
CA ASP A 299 26.07 -0.78 9.37
C ASP A 299 25.58 -1.07 7.95
N ASP A 300 26.36 -0.66 6.95
CA ASP A 300 26.21 -1.10 5.56
C ASP A 300 26.16 -2.63 5.44
N MET A 301 25.26 -3.17 4.62
CA MET A 301 25.08 -4.61 4.41
C MET A 301 26.34 -5.31 3.89
N LYS A 302 26.70 -6.48 4.42
CA LYS A 302 27.81 -7.28 3.86
C LYS A 302 27.42 -7.88 2.50
N LEU A 303 28.36 -7.88 1.56
CA LEU A 303 28.20 -8.48 0.24
C LEU A 303 28.64 -9.96 0.24
N ALA A 304 27.93 -10.79 -0.53
CA ALA A 304 28.26 -12.21 -0.69
C ALA A 304 29.59 -12.43 -1.44
N SER A 305 29.93 -11.51 -2.36
CA SER A 305 31.21 -11.44 -3.06
C SER A 305 31.59 -9.98 -3.31
N ALA A 306 32.86 -9.71 -3.61
CA ALA A 306 33.24 -8.43 -4.19
C ALA A 306 32.46 -8.20 -5.50
N GLN A 307 32.06 -6.95 -5.76
CA GLN A 307 31.44 -6.63 -7.05
C GLN A 307 32.42 -6.97 -8.18
N PRO A 308 31.99 -7.66 -9.26
CA PRO A 308 32.85 -7.94 -10.39
C PRO A 308 33.30 -6.63 -11.02
N ASP A 309 34.58 -6.33 -10.91
CA ASP A 309 35.15 -5.14 -11.51
C ASP A 309 36.38 -5.50 -12.36
N PRO A 310 36.15 -5.95 -13.60
CA PRO A 310 37.23 -6.32 -14.52
C PRO A 310 38.12 -5.12 -14.92
N ARG A 311 37.76 -3.88 -14.56
CA ARG A 311 38.53 -2.65 -14.85
C ARG A 311 39.10 -1.98 -13.59
N ASN A 312 38.85 -2.51 -12.40
CA ASN A 312 39.25 -1.91 -11.12
C ASN A 312 38.80 -0.43 -10.95
N ALA A 313 37.62 -0.07 -11.47
CA ALA A 313 37.01 1.25 -11.43
C ALA A 313 36.05 1.52 -10.22
N TYR A 314 35.71 0.51 -9.40
CA TYR A 314 34.70 0.55 -8.33
C TYR A 314 35.21 -0.02 -6.98
N PRO A 315 36.11 0.67 -6.26
CA PRO A 315 36.43 0.28 -4.89
C PRO A 315 35.53 1.03 -3.89
N ILE A 316 34.20 0.94 -3.99
CA ILE A 316 33.32 1.39 -2.89
C ILE A 316 33.02 0.17 -2.02
N ASN A 317 33.83 0.00 -0.97
CA ASN A 317 33.94 -1.11 -0.02
C ASN A 317 33.75 -2.50 -0.65
N PRO A 318 34.82 -3.25 -0.95
CA PRO A 318 34.71 -4.56 -1.61
C PRO A 318 33.95 -5.61 -0.78
N LYS A 319 33.66 -5.32 0.50
CA LYS A 319 33.00 -6.24 1.44
C LYS A 319 31.60 -5.83 1.87
N ARG A 320 31.21 -4.55 1.74
CA ARG A 320 29.90 -4.05 2.16
C ARG A 320 29.27 -3.14 1.10
N LEU A 321 27.95 -3.18 1.00
CA LEU A 321 27.16 -2.37 0.08
C LEU A 321 27.06 -0.93 0.63
N PRO A 322 27.67 0.07 -0.01
CA PRO A 322 27.78 1.41 0.56
C PRO A 322 26.43 2.14 0.66
N ASN A 323 26.26 2.92 1.74
CA ASN A 323 25.08 3.75 2.02
C ASN A 323 23.80 2.93 2.21
N THR A 324 23.93 1.74 2.80
CA THR A 324 22.82 0.88 3.24
C THR A 324 22.69 0.78 4.75
N ALA A 325 23.59 1.44 5.49
CA ALA A 325 23.45 1.66 6.92
C ALA A 325 22.08 2.24 7.27
N GLN A 326 21.55 1.84 8.42
CA GLN A 326 20.27 2.28 8.92
C GLN A 326 20.45 2.99 10.25
N ASP A 327 19.77 4.12 10.39
CA ASP A 327 19.57 4.80 11.66
C ASP A 327 18.12 5.31 11.58
N LEU A 328 17.22 4.64 12.27
CA LEU A 328 15.77 4.86 12.20
C LEU A 328 15.17 4.76 13.60
N ASP A 329 14.46 5.79 14.02
CA ASP A 329 13.58 5.75 15.17
C ASP A 329 12.12 5.86 14.73
N GLY A 330 11.23 5.24 15.52
CA GLY A 330 9.81 5.19 15.28
C GLY A 330 9.04 5.30 16.59
N GLU A 331 8.03 6.15 16.60
CA GLU A 331 7.13 6.41 17.72
C GLU A 331 5.68 6.29 17.26
N LEU A 332 4.84 5.65 18.06
CA LEU A 332 3.40 5.57 17.84
C LEU A 332 2.67 5.75 19.18
N PHE A 333 1.75 6.70 19.20
CA PHE A 333 0.76 6.84 20.27
C PHE A 333 -0.63 6.67 19.68
N LYS A 334 -1.47 5.89 20.35
CA LYS A 334 -2.87 5.73 20.01
C LYS A 334 -3.77 5.82 21.23
N LEU A 335 -4.94 6.40 21.00
CA LEU A 335 -6.05 6.46 21.94
C LEU A 335 -7.35 6.16 21.20
N ASN A 336 -8.05 5.12 21.60
CA ASN A 336 -9.38 4.80 21.09
C ASN A 336 -10.41 4.93 22.22
N MET A 337 -11.57 5.49 21.89
CA MET A 337 -12.62 5.85 22.83
C MET A 337 -13.99 5.46 22.25
N GLN A 338 -14.67 4.50 22.87
CA GLN A 338 -16.09 4.22 22.71
C GLN A 338 -16.87 5.14 23.64
N LEU A 339 -17.30 6.30 23.14
CA LEU A 339 -17.98 7.33 23.95
C LEU A 339 -19.37 6.84 24.41
N THR A 340 -20.08 6.18 23.51
CA THR A 340 -21.35 5.46 23.72
C THR A 340 -21.37 4.26 22.78
N ASP A 341 -22.38 3.40 22.80
CA ASP A 341 -22.48 2.28 21.84
C ASP A 341 -22.53 2.72 20.36
N GLU A 342 -22.96 3.96 20.10
CA GLU A 342 -23.10 4.53 18.75
C GLU A 342 -21.90 5.38 18.32
N HIS A 343 -21.13 5.92 19.27
CA HIS A 343 -20.09 6.93 19.02
C HIS A 343 -18.70 6.41 19.35
N ARG A 344 -17.80 6.45 18.36
CA ARG A 344 -16.37 6.10 18.52
C ARG A 344 -15.47 7.25 18.09
N LEU A 345 -14.39 7.46 18.84
CA LEU A 345 -13.33 8.40 18.51
C LEU A 345 -11.98 7.67 18.61
N GLY A 346 -11.16 7.76 17.58
CA GLY A 346 -9.77 7.28 17.57
C GLY A 346 -8.84 8.44 17.27
N LEU A 347 -7.73 8.51 17.99
CA LEU A 347 -6.65 9.48 17.78
C LEU A 347 -5.34 8.70 17.62
N SER A 348 -4.55 9.05 16.61
CA SER A 348 -3.21 8.50 16.46
C SER A 348 -2.18 9.60 16.19
N TYR A 349 -0.99 9.37 16.72
CA TYR A 349 0.22 10.13 16.45
C TYR A 349 1.31 9.14 16.09
N MET A 350 1.96 9.35 14.95
CA MET A 350 3.10 8.56 14.52
C MET A 350 4.23 9.50 14.13
N ARG A 351 5.45 9.16 14.52
CA ARG A 351 6.65 9.86 14.08
C ARG A 351 7.72 8.86 13.72
N SER A 352 8.46 9.12 12.65
CA SER A 352 9.69 8.44 12.34
C SER A 352 10.79 9.45 12.02
N ASN A 353 12.00 9.21 12.51
CA ASN A 353 13.16 10.01 12.17
C ASN A 353 14.32 9.10 11.75
N SER A 354 14.99 9.48 10.66
CA SER A 354 16.13 8.77 10.12
C SER A 354 17.28 9.71 9.85
N ASP A 355 18.50 9.35 10.29
CA ASP A 355 19.72 10.14 10.10
C ASP A 355 20.82 9.29 9.44
N ILE A 356 21.00 9.44 8.13
CA ILE A 356 21.88 8.57 7.35
C ILE A 356 22.80 9.36 6.43
N TRP A 357 23.96 8.78 6.11
CA TRP A 357 24.76 9.23 4.98
C TRP A 357 24.17 8.70 3.69
N ALA A 358 23.64 9.59 2.84
CA ALA A 358 22.97 9.21 1.61
C ALA A 358 23.44 10.03 0.41
N PRO A 359 23.52 9.41 -0.79
CA PRO A 359 23.62 10.17 -2.03
C PRO A 359 22.33 10.97 -2.30
N PHE A 360 22.42 12.00 -3.16
CA PHE A 360 21.23 12.76 -3.56
C PHE A 360 20.15 11.88 -4.19
N SER A 361 20.56 10.96 -5.09
CA SER A 361 19.72 9.89 -5.64
C SER A 361 19.92 8.63 -4.82
N ALA A 362 18.90 8.19 -4.08
CA ALA A 362 18.95 6.97 -3.30
C ALA A 362 18.83 5.71 -4.18
N LYS A 363 18.21 5.82 -5.36
CA LYS A 363 18.15 4.73 -6.35
C LYS A 363 19.48 4.47 -7.06
N SER A 364 20.31 5.50 -7.28
CA SER A 364 21.57 5.38 -8.01
C SER A 364 22.76 5.07 -7.10
N TYR A 365 23.80 4.45 -7.65
CA TYR A 365 25.10 4.34 -6.97
C TYR A 365 25.91 5.61 -7.21
N PRO A 366 26.48 6.23 -6.15
CA PRO A 366 27.38 7.35 -6.35
C PRO A 366 28.61 6.88 -7.13
N THR A 367 29.20 7.79 -7.92
CA THR A 367 30.47 7.54 -8.58
C THR A 367 31.54 7.22 -7.53
N PRO A 368 32.35 6.17 -7.71
CA PRO A 368 33.45 5.87 -6.81
C PRO A 368 34.41 7.05 -6.68
N PRO A 369 35.03 7.26 -5.49
CA PRO A 369 36.07 8.26 -5.34
C PRO A 369 37.28 7.93 -6.23
N THR A 370 37.93 8.97 -6.77
CA THR A 370 39.18 8.81 -7.53
C THR A 370 40.35 8.50 -6.60
N GLN A 371 41.42 7.87 -7.10
CA GLN A 371 42.64 7.66 -6.30
C GLN A 371 43.20 8.97 -5.75
N ASN A 372 43.15 10.06 -6.53
CA ASN A 372 43.56 11.39 -6.09
C ASN A 372 42.69 11.92 -4.93
N ASP A 373 41.38 11.65 -4.92
CA ASP A 373 40.54 12.01 -3.78
C ASP A 373 40.88 11.16 -2.54
N ILE A 374 41.15 9.86 -2.73
CA ILE A 374 41.57 8.96 -1.65
C ILE A 374 42.89 9.43 -1.04
N ASP A 375 43.88 9.75 -1.87
CA ASP A 375 45.20 10.24 -1.44
C ASP A 375 45.08 11.57 -0.68
N LYS A 376 44.14 12.44 -1.08
CA LYS A 376 43.96 13.77 -0.50
C LYS A 376 43.12 13.79 0.77
N TYR A 377 42.06 12.98 0.84
CA TYR A 377 41.05 13.05 1.91
C TYR A 377 40.93 11.77 2.74
N GLY A 378 41.72 10.74 2.43
CA GLY A 378 41.51 9.39 2.91
C GLY A 378 40.29 8.73 2.26
N TYR A 379 40.19 7.42 2.40
CA TYR A 379 39.14 6.63 1.76
C TYR A 379 37.71 7.06 2.17
N ASP A 380 37.47 7.18 3.48
CA ASP A 380 36.15 7.57 4.02
C ASP A 380 35.80 9.02 3.65
N GLY A 381 36.78 9.92 3.75
CA GLY A 381 36.62 11.32 3.37
C GLY A 381 36.30 11.47 1.89
N ALA A 382 36.99 10.72 1.02
CA ALA A 382 36.75 10.72 -0.42
C ALA A 382 35.36 10.18 -0.78
N THR A 383 34.91 9.11 -0.11
CA THR A 383 33.56 8.54 -0.31
C THR A 383 32.48 9.51 0.14
N ARG A 384 32.65 10.17 1.30
CA ARG A 384 31.71 11.17 1.83
C ARG A 384 31.62 12.43 0.98
N ARG A 385 32.55 12.70 0.05
CA ARG A 385 32.47 13.87 -0.83
C ARG A 385 31.21 13.89 -1.69
N PHE A 386 30.62 12.74 -1.98
CA PHE A 386 29.43 12.63 -2.84
C PHE A 386 28.13 12.39 -2.05
N LEU A 387 28.22 12.38 -0.72
CA LEU A 387 27.11 12.11 0.18
C LEU A 387 26.67 13.38 0.89
N ALA A 388 25.41 13.40 1.30
CA ALA A 388 24.89 14.31 2.30
C ALA A 388 24.58 13.54 3.58
N GLN A 389 24.73 14.19 4.73
CA GLN A 389 24.05 13.75 5.93
C GLN A 389 22.58 14.11 5.76
N ARG A 390 21.73 13.10 5.69
CA ARG A 390 20.30 13.23 5.45
C ARG A 390 19.57 12.94 6.74
N ASN A 391 18.86 13.94 7.24
CA ASN A 391 17.86 13.78 8.28
C ASN A 391 16.47 13.83 7.64
N THR A 392 15.67 12.78 7.81
CA THR A 392 14.27 12.72 7.33
C THR A 392 13.36 12.46 8.52
N ILE A 393 12.41 13.37 8.75
CA ILE A 393 11.41 13.28 9.81
C ILE A 393 10.03 13.18 9.14
N ASP A 394 9.32 12.10 9.40
CA ASP A 394 7.93 11.91 9.00
C ASP A 394 7.05 11.97 10.25
N THR A 395 6.05 12.84 10.27
CA THR A 395 5.11 13.01 11.39
C THR A 395 3.69 12.94 10.88
N THR A 396 2.81 12.23 11.60
CA THR A 396 1.42 12.06 11.23
C THR A 396 0.51 12.15 12.43
N TRP A 397 -0.52 12.98 12.29
CA TRP A 397 -1.65 13.04 13.19
C TRP A 397 -2.88 12.52 12.47
N GLN A 398 -3.70 11.76 13.19
CA GLN A 398 -4.99 11.28 12.69
C GLN A 398 -6.05 11.43 13.76
N ALA A 399 -7.25 11.84 13.35
CA ALA A 399 -8.47 11.74 14.13
C ALA A 399 -9.53 11.03 13.30
N LYS A 400 -10.18 10.04 13.91
CA LYS A 400 -11.24 9.26 13.30
C LYS A 400 -12.45 9.28 14.21
N TYR A 401 -13.59 9.73 13.70
CA TYR A 401 -14.87 9.70 14.39
C TYR A 401 -15.85 8.81 13.63
N GLN A 402 -16.57 7.96 14.35
CA GLN A 402 -17.60 7.10 13.79
C GLN A 402 -18.90 7.28 14.56
N TYR A 403 -20.00 7.38 13.82
CA TYR A 403 -21.36 7.40 14.35
C TYR A 403 -22.20 6.33 13.67
N ARG A 404 -22.64 5.34 14.45
CA ARG A 404 -23.39 4.17 14.02
C ARG A 404 -24.60 4.00 14.94
N PRO A 405 -25.71 4.68 14.67
CA PRO A 405 -26.93 4.52 15.45
C PRO A 405 -27.43 3.08 15.41
N LEU A 406 -27.88 2.56 16.55
CA LEU A 406 -28.27 1.14 16.67
C LEU A 406 -29.49 0.79 15.79
N ASP A 407 -30.45 1.72 15.70
CA ASP A 407 -31.75 1.49 15.06
C ASP A 407 -31.97 2.34 13.80
N ASN A 408 -30.91 2.80 13.14
CA ASN A 408 -31.03 3.60 11.92
C ASN A 408 -30.08 3.10 10.80
N PRO A 409 -30.59 2.25 9.89
CA PRO A 409 -29.76 1.66 8.84
C PRO A 409 -29.34 2.68 7.76
N TRP A 410 -29.89 3.90 7.77
CA TRP A 410 -29.52 4.95 6.82
C TRP A 410 -28.20 5.64 7.18
N ILE A 411 -27.70 5.47 8.41
CA ILE A 411 -26.52 6.18 8.91
C ILE A 411 -25.46 5.17 9.36
N ASP A 412 -24.31 5.24 8.69
CA ASP A 412 -23.04 4.63 9.09
C ASP A 412 -21.98 5.65 8.73
N PHE A 413 -21.86 6.66 9.60
CA PHE A 413 -21.09 7.84 9.32
C PHE A 413 -19.66 7.70 9.84
N GLU A 414 -18.70 8.08 9.01
CA GLU A 414 -17.29 8.15 9.35
C GLU A 414 -16.71 9.49 8.91
N ALA A 415 -16.04 10.17 9.83
CA ALA A 415 -15.21 11.34 9.55
C ALA A 415 -13.76 11.02 9.92
N LYS A 416 -12.84 11.25 8.98
CA LYS A 416 -11.40 11.10 9.17
C LYS A 416 -10.72 12.40 8.82
N TYR A 417 -9.87 12.88 9.72
CA TYR A 417 -8.94 13.96 9.47
C TYR A 417 -7.52 13.43 9.65
N SER A 418 -6.64 13.72 8.71
CA SER A 418 -5.21 13.41 8.81
C SER A 418 -4.37 14.62 8.41
N ASP A 419 -3.24 14.76 9.10
CA ASP A 419 -2.19 15.75 8.81
C ASP A 419 -0.85 15.01 8.83
N SER A 420 -0.23 14.86 7.65
CA SER A 420 1.03 14.13 7.47
C SER A 420 2.07 15.06 6.89
N LYS A 421 3.19 15.21 7.59
CA LYS A 421 4.30 16.06 7.20
C LYS A 421 5.60 15.27 7.12
N THR A 422 6.31 15.41 6.00
CA THR A 422 7.65 14.86 5.80
C THR A 422 8.63 16.01 5.58
N ASP A 423 9.53 16.22 6.54
CA ASP A 423 10.63 17.17 6.46
C ASP A 423 11.95 16.42 6.23
N GLN A 424 12.72 16.82 5.21
CA GLN A 424 14.01 16.21 4.90
C GLN A 424 15.07 17.29 4.72
N THR A 425 16.17 17.18 5.44
CA THR A 425 17.35 18.03 5.28
C THR A 425 18.54 17.19 4.85
N ASP A 426 19.13 17.54 3.70
CA ASP A 426 20.40 17.00 3.24
C ASP A 426 21.48 18.08 3.42
N GLU A 427 22.49 17.82 4.25
CA GLU A 427 23.61 18.74 4.49
C GLU A 427 24.95 18.08 4.10
N ARG A 428 25.78 18.81 3.34
CA ARG A 428 27.08 18.31 2.87
C ARG A 428 28.24 18.98 3.59
N GLY A 429 29.29 18.21 3.86
CA GLY A 429 30.48 18.72 4.54
C GLY A 429 31.25 19.79 3.73
N PRO A 430 32.17 20.54 4.38
CA PRO A 430 32.95 21.62 3.77
C PRO A 430 33.63 21.26 2.45
N ASN A 431 34.18 20.05 2.40
CA ASN A 431 34.94 19.54 1.27
C ASN A 431 34.08 18.79 0.26
N ALA A 432 32.81 18.53 0.53
CA ALA A 432 31.96 17.74 -0.35
C ALA A 432 31.69 18.44 -1.69
N TYR A 433 31.49 17.63 -2.72
CA TYR A 433 31.03 18.10 -4.02
C TYR A 433 29.57 18.53 -3.91
N ALA A 434 29.28 19.76 -4.36
CA ALA A 434 27.96 20.35 -4.32
C ALA A 434 27.70 21.06 -5.65
N GLN A 435 26.52 20.86 -6.21
CA GLN A 435 26.01 21.57 -7.37
C GLN A 435 24.48 21.70 -7.27
N PRO A 436 23.84 22.63 -8.00
CA PRO A 436 22.39 22.78 -7.99
C PRO A 436 21.65 21.48 -8.33
N ALA A 437 22.13 20.72 -9.32
CA ALA A 437 21.54 19.45 -9.75
C ALA A 437 21.58 18.33 -8.69
N SER A 438 22.38 18.48 -7.64
CA SER A 438 22.48 17.51 -6.55
C SER A 438 21.93 18.07 -5.22
N GLY A 439 21.15 19.15 -5.24
CA GLY A 439 20.62 19.77 -4.02
C GLY A 439 21.66 20.55 -3.22
N GLY A 440 22.64 21.17 -3.91
CA GLY A 440 23.50 22.21 -3.33
C GLY A 440 24.37 21.77 -2.16
N ARG A 441 24.75 22.72 -1.29
CA ARG A 441 25.49 22.44 -0.06
C ARG A 441 24.55 21.99 1.06
N LYS A 442 23.37 22.60 1.11
CA LYS A 442 22.28 22.20 2.00
C LYS A 442 20.98 22.29 1.22
N ILE A 443 20.07 21.35 1.43
CA ILE A 443 18.70 21.45 0.93
C ILE A 443 17.74 20.95 2.00
N THR A 444 16.71 21.73 2.29
CA THR A 444 15.60 21.37 3.15
C THR A 444 14.34 21.27 2.30
N VAL A 445 13.59 20.19 2.47
CA VAL A 445 12.39 19.87 1.69
C VAL A 445 11.28 19.50 2.67
N GLY A 446 10.12 20.12 2.54
CA GLY A 446 8.92 19.83 3.31
C GLY A 446 7.76 19.45 2.39
N TYR A 447 7.10 18.34 2.68
CA TYR A 447 5.82 17.98 2.07
C TYR A 447 4.78 17.85 3.18
N GLU A 448 3.63 18.50 3.02
CA GLU A 448 2.54 18.45 3.99
C GLU A 448 1.24 18.10 3.30
N ASP A 449 0.55 17.09 3.82
CA ASP A 449 -0.71 16.55 3.34
C ASP A 449 -1.77 16.60 4.43
N ARG A 450 -2.80 17.41 4.20
CA ARG A 450 -3.99 17.50 5.08
C ARG A 450 -5.21 16.99 4.36
N ILE A 451 -5.86 15.98 4.94
CA ILE A 451 -7.00 15.30 4.32
C ILE A 451 -8.17 15.24 5.29
N LEU A 452 -9.32 15.73 4.85
CA LEU A 452 -10.61 15.49 5.47
C LEU A 452 -11.41 14.54 4.57
N SER A 453 -11.81 13.40 5.10
CA SER A 453 -12.68 12.44 4.43
C SER A 453 -13.96 12.24 5.25
N LEU A 454 -15.10 12.44 4.62
CA LEU A 454 -16.42 12.20 5.18
C LEU A 454 -17.09 11.10 4.37
N LYS A 455 -17.65 10.09 5.04
CA LYS A 455 -18.31 8.95 4.41
C LYS A 455 -19.59 8.60 5.16
N ASN A 456 -20.64 8.26 4.43
CA ASN A 456 -21.83 7.64 5.00
C ASN A 456 -22.29 6.47 4.14
N THR A 457 -22.61 5.35 4.77
CA THR A 457 -23.24 4.19 4.11
C THR A 457 -24.67 4.00 4.60
N SER A 458 -25.63 4.10 3.69
CA SER A 458 -27.04 3.84 3.94
C SER A 458 -27.42 2.44 3.43
N ARG A 459 -28.14 1.67 4.25
CA ARG A 459 -28.60 0.32 3.92
C ARG A 459 -30.13 0.30 3.87
N PHE A 460 -30.68 -0.17 2.76
CA PHE A 460 -32.13 -0.25 2.54
C PHE A 460 -32.45 -1.26 1.46
N ASN A 461 -33.72 -1.65 1.34
CA ASN A 461 -34.18 -2.61 0.35
C ASN A 461 -35.14 -1.96 -0.64
N THR A 462 -35.08 -2.34 -1.92
CA THR A 462 -36.10 -2.01 -2.93
C THR A 462 -36.68 -3.30 -3.52
N GLY A 463 -37.78 -3.78 -2.93
CA GLY A 463 -38.33 -5.09 -3.26
C GLY A 463 -37.32 -6.21 -2.91
N PRO A 464 -36.89 -7.04 -3.88
CA PRO A 464 -35.91 -8.11 -3.64
C PRO A 464 -34.45 -7.63 -3.67
N LEU A 465 -34.20 -6.35 -3.94
CA LEU A 465 -32.85 -5.79 -4.02
C LEU A 465 -32.44 -5.23 -2.66
N GLU A 466 -31.26 -5.61 -2.20
CA GLU A 466 -30.60 -5.05 -1.01
C GLU A 466 -29.57 -4.02 -1.48
N HIS A 467 -29.55 -2.84 -0.86
CA HIS A 467 -28.67 -1.74 -1.21
C HIS A 467 -27.72 -1.41 -0.08
N ALA A 468 -26.46 -1.16 -0.41
CA ALA A 468 -25.51 -0.45 0.44
C ALA A 468 -24.98 0.78 -0.31
N LEU A 469 -25.70 1.89 -0.16
CA LEU A 469 -25.42 3.16 -0.81
C LEU A 469 -24.39 3.95 0.01
N THR A 470 -23.18 4.04 -0.50
CA THR A 470 -22.08 4.81 0.08
C THR A 470 -21.90 6.13 -0.65
N ASN A 471 -21.86 7.22 0.10
CA ASN A 471 -21.55 8.56 -0.40
C ASN A 471 -20.36 9.10 0.38
N GLY A 472 -19.47 9.81 -0.29
CA GLY A 472 -18.33 10.42 0.39
C GLY A 472 -17.83 11.70 -0.24
N ILE A 473 -17.21 12.52 0.59
CA ILE A 473 -16.53 13.76 0.24
C ILE A 473 -15.10 13.65 0.73
N GLN A 474 -14.15 14.07 -0.10
CA GLN A 474 -12.73 14.13 0.26
C GLN A 474 -12.17 15.50 -0.09
N ILE A 475 -11.49 16.12 0.86
CA ILE A 475 -10.81 17.40 0.69
C ILE A 475 -9.35 17.16 1.05
N ARG A 476 -8.45 17.34 0.09
CA ARG A 476 -7.01 17.24 0.25
C ARG A 476 -6.34 18.57 -0.03
N LYS A 477 -5.46 18.99 0.86
CA LYS A 477 -4.54 20.12 0.70
C LYS A 477 -3.12 19.59 0.79
N HIS A 478 -2.34 19.82 -0.26
CA HIS A 478 -0.96 19.42 -0.34
C HIS A 478 -0.09 20.66 -0.55
N ASP A 479 0.98 20.78 0.24
CA ASP A 479 1.96 21.86 0.16
C ASP A 479 3.37 21.28 0.01
N ARG A 480 4.20 21.93 -0.80
CA ARG A 480 5.59 21.56 -1.06
C ARG A 480 6.50 22.77 -0.89
N GLU A 481 7.43 22.62 0.05
CA GLU A 481 8.46 23.60 0.36
C GLU A 481 9.86 23.04 0.08
N VAL A 482 10.73 23.83 -0.55
CA VAL A 482 12.09 23.46 -0.95
C VAL A 482 13.00 24.68 -0.81
N ASP A 483 13.97 24.65 0.09
CA ASP A 483 15.05 25.64 0.15
C ASP A 483 16.39 24.94 -0.08
N MET A 484 17.14 25.34 -1.10
CA MET A 484 18.51 24.89 -1.31
C MET A 484 19.46 26.05 -1.16
N TRP A 485 20.49 25.85 -0.35
CA TRP A 485 21.62 26.77 -0.24
C TRP A 485 22.82 26.30 -1.07
N MET A 486 23.32 27.21 -1.90
CA MET A 486 24.53 27.02 -2.69
C MET A 486 25.53 28.18 -2.45
N PRO A 487 26.71 27.89 -1.85
CA PRO A 487 27.70 28.92 -1.55
C PRO A 487 28.58 29.27 -2.76
N GLY A 488 29.29 30.39 -2.62
CA GLY A 488 30.36 30.81 -3.52
C GLY A 488 29.95 31.90 -4.51
N LYS A 489 30.96 32.59 -5.06
CA LYS A 489 30.82 33.82 -5.86
C LYS A 489 29.85 33.72 -7.05
N THR A 490 29.61 32.51 -7.56
CA THR A 490 28.66 32.27 -8.66
C THR A 490 27.20 32.37 -8.21
N TYR A 491 26.90 31.93 -6.98
CA TYR A 491 25.55 31.72 -6.45
C TYR A 491 25.19 32.73 -5.35
N GLU A 492 26.14 33.21 -4.57
CA GLU A 492 25.95 34.26 -3.54
C GLU A 492 25.84 35.65 -4.18
N VAL A 493 24.85 35.81 -5.06
CA VAL A 493 24.56 37.01 -5.82
C VAL A 493 23.04 37.20 -5.94
N PRO A 494 22.53 38.43 -6.17
CA PRO A 494 21.09 38.70 -6.19
C PRO A 494 20.29 37.85 -7.19
N LYS A 495 20.87 37.49 -8.34
CA LYS A 495 20.20 36.66 -9.37
C LYS A 495 19.88 35.22 -8.92
N TYR A 496 20.57 34.73 -7.90
CA TYR A 496 20.36 33.42 -7.27
C TYR A 496 19.90 33.58 -5.81
N ASN A 497 19.30 34.73 -5.48
CA ASN A 497 18.84 35.05 -4.13
C ASN A 497 19.91 34.79 -3.05
N ASN A 498 21.13 35.27 -3.33
CA ASN A 498 22.29 35.12 -2.46
C ASN A 498 22.60 33.66 -2.07
N GLY A 499 22.25 32.72 -2.94
CA GLY A 499 22.53 31.30 -2.80
C GLY A 499 21.35 30.47 -2.28
N HIS A 500 20.25 31.08 -1.83
CA HIS A 500 19.06 30.39 -1.30
C HIS A 500 17.91 30.36 -2.30
N TYR A 501 17.58 29.19 -2.84
CA TYR A 501 16.51 29.05 -3.83
C TYR A 501 16.14 27.58 -4.04
N GLN A 502 14.95 27.30 -4.56
CA GLN A 502 14.63 25.94 -4.97
C GLN A 502 15.34 25.55 -6.28
N PRO A 503 15.86 24.31 -6.41
CA PRO A 503 16.39 23.82 -7.68
C PRO A 503 15.31 23.86 -8.78
N GLY A 504 15.69 24.15 -10.02
CA GLY A 504 14.72 24.25 -11.14
C GLY A 504 13.89 22.98 -11.39
N PHE A 505 14.41 21.81 -10.98
CA PHE A 505 13.74 20.50 -11.07
C PHE A 505 12.95 20.09 -9.82
N MET A 506 12.88 20.95 -8.80
CA MET A 506 12.08 20.74 -7.58
C MET A 506 11.29 22.02 -7.25
N PRO A 507 10.28 22.37 -8.06
CA PRO A 507 9.47 23.56 -7.86
C PRO A 507 8.63 23.54 -6.56
N HIS A 508 8.47 24.70 -5.94
CA HIS A 508 7.42 24.93 -4.95
C HIS A 508 6.03 24.85 -5.58
N GLY A 509 5.05 24.41 -4.80
CA GLY A 509 3.68 24.44 -5.26
C GLY A 509 2.68 23.93 -4.24
N LYS A 510 1.40 24.13 -4.56
CA LYS A 510 0.29 23.62 -3.75
C LYS A 510 -0.70 22.89 -4.64
N VAL A 511 -1.24 21.79 -4.15
CA VAL A 511 -2.34 21.06 -4.81
C VAL A 511 -3.56 21.03 -3.90
N ASP A 512 -4.67 21.55 -4.40
CA ASP A 512 -5.96 21.39 -3.77
C ASP A 512 -6.76 20.35 -4.56
N ASN A 513 -7.18 19.24 -3.92
CA ASN A 513 -8.07 18.26 -4.53
C ASN A 513 -9.35 18.14 -3.70
N ASN A 514 -10.49 18.46 -4.31
CA ASN A 514 -11.81 18.25 -3.72
C ASN A 514 -12.54 17.21 -4.54
N ALA A 515 -13.07 16.19 -3.90
CA ALA A 515 -13.76 15.10 -4.56
C ALA A 515 -15.07 14.73 -3.87
N PHE A 516 -16.00 14.25 -4.68
CA PHE A 516 -17.24 13.63 -4.24
C PHE A 516 -17.39 12.29 -4.96
N TYR A 517 -17.85 11.27 -4.25
CA TYR A 517 -18.15 9.97 -4.84
C TYR A 517 -19.43 9.37 -4.28
N ILE A 518 -20.04 8.54 -5.11
CA ILE A 518 -21.21 7.73 -4.78
C ILE A 518 -21.01 6.33 -5.34
N GLN A 519 -21.41 5.33 -4.56
CA GLN A 519 -21.37 3.92 -4.92
C GLN A 519 -22.60 3.25 -4.33
N ASP A 520 -23.28 2.40 -5.09
CA ASP A 520 -24.37 1.57 -4.58
C ASP A 520 -24.03 0.10 -4.82
N ALA A 521 -23.85 -0.68 -3.76
CA ALA A 521 -23.75 -2.14 -3.91
C ALA A 521 -25.17 -2.72 -3.88
N ILE A 522 -25.63 -3.20 -5.04
CA ILE A 522 -26.99 -3.70 -5.25
C ILE A 522 -26.95 -5.22 -5.30
N THR A 523 -27.47 -5.87 -4.26
CA THR A 523 -27.43 -7.32 -4.10
C THR A 523 -28.80 -7.93 -4.38
N LEU A 524 -28.82 -9.00 -5.17
CA LEU A 524 -29.97 -9.86 -5.45
C LEU A 524 -29.55 -11.32 -5.26
N GLY A 525 -29.89 -11.88 -4.10
CA GLY A 525 -29.46 -13.23 -3.72
C GLY A 525 -27.94 -13.33 -3.71
N ASN A 526 -27.38 -14.13 -4.61
CA ASN A 526 -25.92 -14.37 -4.67
C ASN A 526 -25.17 -13.44 -5.63
N PHE A 527 -25.84 -12.49 -6.25
CA PHE A 527 -25.24 -11.57 -7.22
C PHE A 527 -25.25 -10.15 -6.67
N THR A 528 -24.13 -9.46 -6.78
CA THR A 528 -24.00 -8.04 -6.41
C THR A 528 -23.47 -7.25 -7.60
N LEU A 529 -24.16 -6.17 -7.95
CA LEU A 529 -23.73 -5.20 -8.96
C LEU A 529 -23.46 -3.87 -8.27
N THR A 530 -22.28 -3.30 -8.49
CA THR A 530 -21.82 -2.11 -7.80
C THR A 530 -21.43 -1.03 -8.81
N PRO A 531 -22.39 -0.22 -9.31
CA PRO A 531 -22.07 1.02 -10.00
C PRO A 531 -21.46 2.04 -9.04
N SER A 532 -20.44 2.77 -9.51
CA SER A 532 -19.91 3.92 -8.78
C SER A 532 -19.45 5.04 -9.69
N LEU A 533 -19.45 6.24 -9.14
CA LEU A 533 -19.07 7.45 -9.83
C LEU A 533 -18.34 8.38 -8.87
N ARG A 534 -17.22 8.93 -9.32
CA ARG A 534 -16.46 9.95 -8.60
C ARG A 534 -16.25 11.18 -9.48
N TYR A 535 -16.28 12.35 -8.87
CA TYR A 535 -15.85 13.61 -9.46
C TYR A 535 -14.66 14.15 -8.66
N ASP A 536 -13.59 14.55 -9.34
CA ASP A 536 -12.45 15.24 -8.74
C ASP A 536 -12.31 16.64 -9.35
N HIS A 537 -12.02 17.63 -8.50
CA HIS A 537 -11.64 18.99 -8.85
C HIS A 537 -10.27 19.28 -8.27
N VAL A 538 -9.26 19.38 -9.15
CA VAL A 538 -7.86 19.51 -8.79
C VAL A 538 -7.36 20.88 -9.25
N ARG A 539 -6.82 21.67 -8.33
CA ARG A 539 -6.18 22.96 -8.61
C ARG A 539 -4.71 22.90 -8.21
N ASN A 540 -3.84 22.97 -9.22
CA ASN A 540 -2.40 23.04 -9.09
C ASN A 540 -1.98 24.51 -9.11
N ARG A 541 -1.26 24.96 -8.07
CA ARG A 541 -0.76 26.33 -7.96
C ARG A 541 0.75 26.30 -7.95
N GLY A 542 1.36 26.85 -8.99
CA GLY A 542 2.79 27.05 -9.05
C GLY A 542 3.20 28.19 -8.14
N GLN A 543 4.42 28.13 -7.62
CA GLN A 543 5.04 29.27 -6.95
C GLN A 543 6.32 29.63 -7.70
N LYS A 544 6.59 30.93 -7.80
CA LYS A 544 7.79 31.45 -8.45
C LYS A 544 9.04 30.96 -7.73
N ASN A 545 10.16 30.98 -8.45
CA ASN A 545 11.45 30.72 -7.85
C ASN A 545 11.91 31.83 -6.93
N ASP A 546 12.59 31.51 -5.85
CA ASP A 546 13.21 32.56 -5.03
C ASP A 546 14.37 33.22 -5.78
N ALA A 547 15.08 32.46 -6.63
CA ALA A 547 16.10 32.99 -7.53
C ALA A 547 15.46 33.65 -8.78
N PRO A 548 15.66 34.97 -9.01
CA PRO A 548 15.09 35.68 -10.15
C PRO A 548 15.42 35.11 -11.53
N ILE A 549 16.54 34.38 -11.66
CA ILE A 549 16.93 33.75 -12.93
C ILE A 549 15.87 32.78 -13.46
N TYR A 550 15.09 32.12 -12.60
CA TYR A 550 14.02 31.19 -13.00
C TYR A 550 12.65 31.87 -13.10
N ASN A 551 12.60 33.21 -13.08
CA ASN A 551 11.37 34.00 -13.18
C ASN A 551 11.39 35.01 -14.31
N SER A 552 12.15 34.74 -15.38
CA SER A 552 12.20 35.62 -16.55
C SER A 552 10.78 36.00 -17.03
N PRO A 553 10.46 37.31 -17.15
CA PRO A 553 9.18 37.75 -17.70
C PRO A 553 9.14 37.68 -19.24
N ASP A 554 10.26 37.32 -19.88
CA ASP A 554 10.33 37.16 -21.32
C ASP A 554 9.46 35.97 -21.77
N PRO A 555 8.39 36.19 -22.56
CA PRO A 555 7.53 35.11 -23.03
C PRO A 555 8.26 34.07 -23.89
N VAL A 556 9.42 34.41 -24.46
CA VAL A 556 10.28 33.47 -25.21
C VAL A 556 10.87 32.39 -24.30
N VAL A 557 11.05 32.66 -23.01
CA VAL A 557 11.54 31.70 -22.01
C VAL A 557 10.41 30.82 -21.48
N GLY A 558 9.18 31.32 -21.50
CA GLY A 558 7.98 30.52 -21.23
C GLY A 558 7.78 30.11 -19.76
N HIS A 559 8.34 30.83 -18.78
CA HIS A 559 8.04 30.60 -17.37
C HIS A 559 6.61 31.06 -17.02
N ASP A 560 5.72 30.13 -16.70
CA ASP A 560 4.36 30.42 -16.20
C ASP A 560 4.04 29.60 -14.95
N TYR A 561 4.04 30.27 -13.79
CA TYR A 561 3.68 29.68 -12.50
C TYR A 561 2.21 29.89 -12.13
N GLY A 562 1.37 30.34 -13.06
CA GLY A 562 -0.05 30.57 -12.82
C GLY A 562 -0.79 29.29 -12.45
N ASP A 563 -2.00 29.42 -11.91
CA ASP A 563 -2.79 28.26 -11.50
C ASP A 563 -3.29 27.45 -12.71
N LYS A 564 -3.40 26.14 -12.56
CA LYS A 564 -4.09 25.22 -13.50
C LYS A 564 -5.15 24.44 -12.75
N THR A 565 -6.31 24.26 -13.37
CA THR A 565 -7.43 23.52 -12.79
C THR A 565 -7.85 22.40 -13.72
N TYR A 566 -8.05 21.21 -13.16
CA TYR A 566 -8.49 20.01 -13.85
C TYR A 566 -9.72 19.45 -13.16
N THR A 567 -10.67 18.97 -13.96
CA THR A 567 -11.88 18.34 -13.44
C THR A 567 -12.26 17.15 -14.29
N GLY A 568 -12.90 16.16 -13.69
CA GLY A 568 -13.31 14.99 -14.44
C GLY A 568 -14.09 13.98 -13.61
N TRP A 569 -14.83 13.14 -14.34
CA TRP A 569 -15.63 12.06 -13.80
C TRP A 569 -14.93 10.72 -14.01
N SER A 570 -15.01 9.86 -13.00
CA SER A 570 -14.44 8.52 -13.01
C SER A 570 -15.54 7.47 -12.76
N PRO A 571 -16.24 7.00 -13.81
CA PRO A 571 -17.26 5.96 -13.70
C PRO A 571 -16.62 4.58 -13.53
N ARG A 572 -17.27 3.74 -12.73
CA ARG A 572 -16.88 2.34 -12.52
C ARG A 572 -18.10 1.45 -12.40
N LEU A 573 -17.91 0.18 -12.70
CA LEU A 573 -18.92 -0.86 -12.54
C LEU A 573 -18.21 -2.14 -12.11
N SER A 574 -18.62 -2.68 -10.97
CA SER A 574 -18.17 -3.99 -10.48
C SER A 574 -19.34 -4.97 -10.43
N ALA A 575 -19.08 -6.23 -10.72
CA ALA A 575 -20.02 -7.32 -10.58
C ALA A 575 -19.36 -8.48 -9.83
N PHE A 576 -20.06 -9.02 -8.85
CA PHE A 576 -19.62 -10.16 -8.04
C PHE A 576 -20.73 -11.20 -7.97
N TRP A 577 -20.40 -12.47 -8.20
CA TRP A 577 -21.38 -13.56 -8.21
C TRP A 577 -20.87 -14.78 -7.45
N THR A 578 -21.51 -15.10 -6.33
CA THR A 578 -21.32 -16.36 -5.62
C THR A 578 -22.11 -17.47 -6.32
N VAL A 579 -21.48 -18.12 -7.31
CA VAL A 579 -22.11 -19.19 -8.10
C VAL A 579 -22.42 -20.40 -7.21
N THR A 580 -21.45 -20.78 -6.38
CA THR A 580 -21.59 -21.78 -5.32
C THR A 580 -20.90 -21.28 -4.04
N PRO A 581 -21.13 -21.88 -2.86
CA PRO A 581 -20.40 -21.50 -1.65
C PRO A 581 -18.87 -21.61 -1.75
N GLN A 582 -18.38 -22.41 -2.70
CA GLN A 582 -16.95 -22.64 -2.95
C GLN A 582 -16.41 -21.84 -4.13
N PHE A 583 -17.27 -21.21 -4.94
CA PHE A 583 -16.85 -20.61 -6.21
C PHE A 583 -17.58 -19.29 -6.46
N ALA A 584 -16.80 -18.21 -6.54
CA ALA A 584 -17.27 -16.89 -6.89
C ALA A 584 -16.56 -16.35 -8.14
N LEU A 585 -17.28 -15.54 -8.90
CA LEU A 585 -16.79 -14.83 -10.09
C LEU A 585 -16.85 -13.33 -9.85
N PHE A 586 -15.93 -12.59 -10.48
CA PHE A 586 -15.98 -11.13 -10.47
C PHE A 586 -15.55 -10.53 -11.79
N ALA A 587 -16.03 -9.31 -12.05
CA ALA A 587 -15.62 -8.48 -13.18
C ALA A 587 -15.74 -7.00 -12.82
N ASP A 588 -14.72 -6.22 -13.19
CA ASP A 588 -14.63 -4.79 -12.94
C ASP A 588 -14.30 -4.03 -14.22
N TYR A 589 -15.00 -2.93 -14.43
CA TYR A 589 -14.69 -1.90 -15.41
C TYR A 589 -14.45 -0.59 -14.68
N SER A 590 -13.40 0.13 -15.05
CA SER A 590 -13.12 1.45 -14.47
C SER A 590 -12.51 2.37 -15.50
N LYS A 591 -13.00 3.61 -15.54
CA LYS A 591 -12.38 4.69 -16.29
C LYS A 591 -12.04 5.81 -15.31
N THR A 592 -10.77 6.14 -15.19
CA THR A 592 -10.32 7.24 -14.31
C THR A 592 -9.21 8.04 -14.97
N TRP A 593 -8.73 9.06 -14.28
CA TRP A 593 -7.76 10.02 -14.79
C TRP A 593 -6.86 10.57 -13.68
N ARG A 594 -5.74 11.17 -14.06
CA ARG A 594 -4.79 11.82 -13.16
C ARG A 594 -4.46 13.22 -13.67
N ALA A 595 -4.55 14.22 -12.80
CA ALA A 595 -4.05 15.56 -13.10
C ALA A 595 -2.50 15.56 -13.07
N PRO A 596 -1.84 16.36 -13.92
CA PRO A 596 -0.40 16.53 -13.83
C PRO A 596 0.05 16.97 -12.42
N VAL A 597 1.18 16.47 -11.93
CA VAL A 597 1.76 16.85 -10.62
C VAL A 597 2.52 18.18 -10.72
N ILE A 598 2.98 18.70 -9.57
CA ILE A 598 3.70 19.99 -9.52
C ILE A 598 4.98 19.92 -10.35
N ASP A 599 5.75 18.83 -10.23
CA ASP A 599 7.00 18.62 -10.99
C ASP A 599 6.74 18.64 -12.50
N GLU A 600 5.69 17.96 -12.95
CA GLU A 600 5.34 17.87 -14.37
C GLU A 600 4.98 19.22 -14.98
N GLN A 601 4.37 20.14 -14.22
CA GLN A 601 3.92 21.43 -14.75
C GLN A 601 4.93 22.56 -14.58
N TYR A 602 5.57 22.63 -13.41
CA TYR A 602 6.30 23.83 -12.98
C TYR A 602 7.82 23.62 -12.89
N GLU A 603 8.34 22.45 -13.26
CA GLU A 603 9.78 22.28 -13.48
C GLU A 603 10.25 23.20 -14.63
N VAL A 604 11.30 23.98 -14.37
CA VAL A 604 11.88 24.93 -15.32
C VAL A 604 13.40 24.91 -15.29
N GLN A 605 14.01 25.36 -16.39
CA GLN A 605 15.45 25.58 -16.49
C GLN A 605 15.75 27.05 -16.75
N ALA A 606 16.98 27.49 -16.46
CA ALA A 606 17.35 28.90 -16.61
C ALA A 606 17.24 29.40 -18.07
N PRO A 607 17.10 30.72 -18.30
CA PRO A 607 17.13 31.33 -19.63
C PRO A 607 18.37 30.91 -20.43
N GLY A 608 18.19 30.69 -21.74
CA GLY A 608 19.25 30.21 -22.63
C GLY A 608 19.37 28.68 -22.70
N THR A 609 18.55 27.95 -21.95
CA THR A 609 18.39 26.50 -22.11
C THR A 609 17.19 26.19 -23.03
N THR A 610 17.26 25.07 -23.73
CA THR A 610 16.19 24.59 -24.63
C THR A 610 14.88 24.28 -23.89
N ARG A 611 14.95 23.98 -22.58
CA ARG A 611 13.81 23.53 -21.76
C ARG A 611 13.48 24.50 -20.65
N SER A 612 13.47 25.77 -20.96
CA SER A 612 13.22 26.80 -19.97
C SER A 612 11.73 27.03 -19.70
N ALA A 613 10.83 26.58 -20.57
CA ALA A 613 9.40 26.79 -20.37
C ALA A 613 8.78 25.82 -19.35
N THR A 614 7.77 26.29 -18.63
CA THR A 614 6.87 25.43 -17.83
C THR A 614 5.99 24.58 -18.74
N SER A 615 5.68 23.36 -18.32
CA SER A 615 4.82 22.42 -19.06
C SER A 615 3.34 22.60 -18.70
N ARG A 616 2.77 23.70 -19.18
CA ARG A 616 1.41 24.13 -18.81
C ARG A 616 0.31 23.55 -19.68
N ASP A 617 0.68 23.02 -20.84
CA ASP A 617 -0.24 22.44 -21.82
C ASP A 617 -0.16 20.90 -21.74
N LEU A 618 -0.46 20.39 -20.54
CA LEU A 618 -0.53 18.97 -20.26
C LEU A 618 -1.99 18.56 -20.10
N ASP A 619 -2.40 17.58 -20.89
CA ASP A 619 -3.65 16.88 -20.71
C ASP A 619 -3.56 15.92 -19.51
N PRO A 620 -4.67 15.70 -18.78
CA PRO A 620 -4.71 14.66 -17.75
C PRO A 620 -4.50 13.28 -18.36
N GLU A 621 -3.68 12.46 -17.72
CA GLU A 621 -3.58 11.05 -18.08
C GLU A 621 -4.90 10.34 -17.83
N ARG A 622 -5.23 9.34 -18.64
CA ARG A 622 -6.50 8.59 -18.51
C ARG A 622 -6.26 7.11 -18.62
N ILE A 623 -6.86 6.35 -17.71
CA ILE A 623 -6.83 4.89 -17.74
C ILE A 623 -8.24 4.33 -17.96
N THR A 624 -8.33 3.33 -18.84
CA THR A 624 -9.45 2.40 -18.93
C THR A 624 -8.95 1.03 -18.47
N ALA A 625 -9.44 0.57 -17.33
CA ALA A 625 -9.03 -0.66 -16.68
C ALA A 625 -10.17 -1.69 -16.72
N LEU A 626 -9.83 -2.90 -17.15
CA LEU A 626 -10.70 -4.08 -17.13
C LEU A 626 -10.02 -5.15 -16.29
N ARG A 627 -10.79 -5.76 -15.40
CA ARG A 627 -10.35 -6.87 -14.56
C ARG A 627 -11.46 -7.90 -14.46
N ALA A 628 -11.13 -9.19 -14.48
CA ALA A 628 -12.08 -10.26 -14.24
C ALA A 628 -11.37 -11.47 -13.62
N GLY A 629 -12.11 -12.32 -12.94
CA GLY A 629 -11.50 -13.44 -12.26
C GLY A 629 -12.45 -14.33 -11.49
N ASN A 630 -11.87 -15.21 -10.70
CA ASN A 630 -12.60 -16.11 -9.83
C ASN A 630 -11.90 -16.29 -8.49
N ILE A 631 -12.69 -16.61 -7.47
CA ILE A 631 -12.21 -17.09 -6.18
C ILE A 631 -12.82 -18.47 -5.96
N THR A 632 -11.95 -19.44 -5.65
CA THR A 632 -12.36 -20.80 -5.34
C THR A 632 -11.84 -21.19 -3.97
N SER A 633 -12.72 -21.59 -3.07
CA SER A 633 -12.41 -21.98 -1.69
C SER A 633 -12.85 -23.42 -1.44
N PHE A 634 -11.90 -24.26 -1.03
CA PHE A 634 -12.10 -25.64 -0.63
C PHE A 634 -11.77 -25.79 0.86
N ALA A 635 -12.54 -26.60 1.56
CA ALA A 635 -12.27 -27.00 2.94
C ALA A 635 -12.12 -28.52 3.00
N ASN A 636 -11.32 -29.02 3.93
CA ASN A 636 -11.03 -30.44 4.14
C ASN A 636 -10.52 -31.14 2.87
N VAL A 637 -9.51 -30.54 2.24
CA VAL A 637 -8.87 -31.01 1.00
C VAL A 637 -7.99 -32.24 1.27
N PHE A 638 -7.10 -32.19 2.26
CA PHE A 638 -6.20 -33.30 2.61
C PHE A 638 -6.42 -33.83 4.02
N SER A 639 -6.86 -32.99 4.96
CA SER A 639 -7.17 -33.37 6.34
C SER A 639 -8.38 -32.62 6.89
N ASP A 640 -8.93 -33.12 7.99
CA ASP A 640 -9.98 -32.39 8.71
C ASP A 640 -9.40 -31.04 9.20
N ALA A 641 -10.13 -29.95 8.94
CA ALA A 641 -9.77 -28.57 9.26
C ALA A 641 -8.61 -27.96 8.45
N ASP A 642 -8.30 -28.47 7.25
CA ASP A 642 -7.49 -27.72 6.28
C ASP A 642 -8.36 -26.94 5.26
N SER A 643 -7.75 -25.97 4.59
CA SER A 643 -8.40 -25.18 3.56
C SER A 643 -7.45 -24.79 2.44
N VAL A 644 -7.99 -24.70 1.23
CA VAL A 644 -7.28 -24.17 0.06
C VAL A 644 -8.12 -23.06 -0.55
N GLN A 645 -7.54 -21.89 -0.76
CA GLN A 645 -8.13 -20.84 -1.57
C GLN A 645 -7.28 -20.59 -2.82
N ILE A 646 -7.94 -20.45 -3.97
CA ILE A 646 -7.30 -20.09 -5.24
C ILE A 646 -8.00 -18.85 -5.79
N ARG A 647 -7.22 -17.83 -6.11
CA ARG A 647 -7.69 -16.60 -6.77
C ARG A 647 -7.03 -16.49 -8.13
N THR A 648 -7.82 -16.27 -9.17
CA THR A 648 -7.31 -15.99 -10.52
C THR A 648 -7.79 -14.62 -10.95
N THR A 649 -6.89 -13.81 -11.51
CA THR A 649 -7.21 -12.48 -12.02
C THR A 649 -6.64 -12.33 -13.43
N VAL A 650 -7.45 -11.88 -14.37
CA VAL A 650 -7.00 -11.38 -15.69
C VAL A 650 -7.28 -9.90 -15.77
N PHE A 651 -6.37 -9.12 -16.35
CA PHE A 651 -6.54 -7.69 -16.45
C PHE A 651 -5.98 -7.10 -17.74
N ARG A 652 -6.55 -5.95 -18.13
CA ARG A 652 -6.09 -5.12 -19.25
C ARG A 652 -6.35 -3.65 -18.94
N ASN A 653 -5.27 -2.88 -18.95
CA ASN A 653 -5.25 -1.44 -18.73
C ASN A 653 -4.81 -0.74 -20.02
N GLN A 654 -5.58 0.25 -20.46
CA GLN A 654 -5.20 1.16 -21.53
C GLN A 654 -5.08 2.56 -20.96
N ILE A 655 -3.86 3.11 -20.98
CA ILE A 655 -3.50 4.44 -20.52
C ILE A 655 -3.31 5.33 -21.74
N LYS A 656 -3.82 6.55 -21.68
CA LYS A 656 -3.71 7.59 -22.70
C LYS A 656 -3.13 8.85 -22.09
N ASP A 657 -2.53 9.65 -22.96
CA ASP A 657 -2.00 10.98 -22.64
C ASP A 657 -0.96 10.92 -21.52
N GLU A 658 -0.16 9.85 -21.46
CA GLU A 658 0.85 9.65 -20.43
C GLU A 658 1.87 10.78 -20.44
N ILE A 659 2.21 11.31 -19.28
CA ILE A 659 3.07 12.46 -19.11
C ILE A 659 4.50 11.96 -18.89
N MET A 660 5.40 12.34 -19.78
CA MET A 660 6.81 11.97 -19.67
C MET A 660 7.71 13.19 -19.78
N LYS A 661 8.87 13.11 -19.11
CA LYS A 661 9.95 14.09 -19.34
C LYS A 661 10.31 14.07 -20.82
N ASN A 662 10.38 15.25 -21.41
CA ASN A 662 10.55 15.49 -22.83
C ASN A 662 11.99 15.20 -23.32
N LEU A 663 12.67 14.15 -22.88
CA LEU A 663 14.13 13.93 -23.00
C LEU A 663 14.65 13.56 -24.41
N GLY A 664 13.77 13.44 -25.40
CA GLY A 664 14.10 12.98 -26.75
C GLY A 664 14.00 14.04 -27.84
N ILE A 665 13.40 13.64 -28.95
CA ILE A 665 13.16 14.48 -30.14
C ILE A 665 12.11 15.56 -29.80
N GLY A 666 12.47 16.83 -29.93
CA GLY A 666 11.59 17.97 -29.65
C GLY A 666 10.62 18.34 -30.78
N CYS A 667 10.93 17.97 -32.03
CA CYS A 667 10.08 18.18 -33.19
C CYS A 667 10.45 17.19 -34.31
N PRO A 668 9.53 16.88 -35.26
CA PRO A 668 9.81 16.00 -36.39
C PRO A 668 11.05 16.40 -37.21
N GLU A 669 11.31 17.70 -37.37
CA GLU A 669 12.45 18.24 -38.12
C GLU A 669 13.81 17.85 -37.51
N GLN A 670 13.83 17.55 -36.20
CA GLN A 670 15.05 17.10 -35.52
C GLN A 670 15.47 15.68 -35.91
N LEU A 671 14.51 14.82 -36.27
CA LEU A 671 14.78 13.43 -36.69
C LEU A 671 15.65 13.36 -37.93
N SER A 672 15.50 14.32 -38.84
CA SER A 672 16.10 14.27 -40.17
C SER A 672 17.53 14.82 -40.23
N GLY A 673 18.04 15.42 -39.15
CA GLY A 673 19.30 16.18 -39.19
C GLY A 673 20.26 16.06 -38.01
N GLY A 674 19.91 15.38 -36.92
CA GLY A 674 20.79 15.21 -35.75
C GLY A 674 21.20 16.51 -35.03
N LYS A 675 20.55 17.63 -35.38
CA LYS A 675 20.78 18.96 -34.79
C LYS A 675 20.07 19.08 -33.43
N SER A 676 20.48 20.06 -32.63
CA SER A 676 19.81 20.35 -31.36
C SER A 676 18.41 20.95 -31.61
N ILE A 677 17.47 20.72 -30.69
CA ILE A 677 16.07 21.21 -30.78
C ILE A 677 16.02 22.71 -31.11
N GLY A 678 16.80 23.55 -30.43
CA GLY A 678 16.81 25.00 -30.65
C GLY A 678 17.35 25.45 -32.02
N GLN A 679 17.90 24.54 -32.84
CA GLN A 679 18.40 24.84 -34.19
C GLN A 679 17.43 24.46 -35.30
N VAL A 680 16.46 23.57 -35.03
CA VAL A 680 15.60 22.95 -36.05
C VAL A 680 14.12 23.01 -35.72
N CYS A 681 13.77 23.08 -34.44
CA CYS A 681 12.40 23.23 -34.01
C CYS A 681 12.04 24.71 -34.04
N ASN A 682 10.90 25.04 -34.65
CA ASN A 682 10.39 26.41 -34.80
C ASN A 682 9.85 27.01 -33.49
N GLN A 683 10.28 26.46 -32.34
CA GLN A 683 9.94 26.91 -30.99
C GLN A 683 11.24 27.20 -30.23
N PRO A 684 11.45 28.42 -29.73
CA PRO A 684 12.71 28.81 -29.08
C PRO A 684 12.96 28.05 -27.76
N THR A 685 11.89 27.64 -27.07
CA THR A 685 11.95 26.87 -25.81
C THR A 685 10.75 25.94 -25.71
N ILE A 686 10.96 24.76 -25.14
CA ILE A 686 9.92 23.74 -24.94
C ILE A 686 9.74 23.43 -23.44
N GLY A 687 8.57 22.95 -23.06
CA GLY A 687 8.31 22.44 -21.72
C GLY A 687 9.16 21.21 -21.37
N VAL A 688 9.43 21.03 -20.07
CA VAL A 688 10.22 19.90 -19.57
C VAL A 688 9.51 18.56 -19.69
N TYR A 689 8.18 18.56 -19.62
CA TYR A 689 7.28 17.41 -19.77
C TYR A 689 6.32 17.59 -20.94
N ARG A 690 5.78 16.47 -21.44
CA ARG A 690 4.77 16.41 -22.51
C ARG A 690 3.91 15.16 -22.37
N ASN A 691 2.69 15.19 -22.91
CA ASN A 691 1.90 13.97 -23.13
C ASN A 691 2.49 13.14 -24.29
N ILE A 692 2.44 11.81 -24.17
CA ILE A 692 2.83 10.84 -25.21
C ILE A 692 1.67 9.87 -25.52
N GLY A 693 1.89 8.98 -26.49
CA GLY A 693 0.88 8.05 -26.98
C GLY A 693 0.47 6.94 -26.01
N ASP A 694 -0.49 6.12 -26.43
CA ASP A 694 -1.15 5.11 -25.60
C ASP A 694 -0.18 4.05 -25.03
N LEU A 695 -0.37 3.67 -23.78
CA LEU A 695 0.25 2.51 -23.13
C LEU A 695 -0.82 1.43 -22.86
N THR A 696 -0.61 0.22 -23.36
CA THR A 696 -1.44 -0.94 -23.00
C THR A 696 -0.66 -1.91 -22.13
N ILE A 697 -1.18 -2.20 -20.94
CA ILE A 697 -0.69 -3.24 -20.04
C ILE A 697 -1.75 -4.34 -19.95
N LYS A 698 -1.33 -5.60 -20.02
CA LYS A 698 -2.23 -6.75 -19.80
C LYS A 698 -1.49 -7.86 -19.08
N GLY A 699 -2.23 -8.66 -18.33
CA GLY A 699 -1.64 -9.74 -17.57
C GLY A 699 -2.66 -10.72 -17.00
N PHE A 700 -2.12 -11.72 -16.33
CA PHE A 700 -2.91 -12.61 -15.49
C PHE A 700 -2.13 -13.02 -14.24
N GLU A 701 -2.85 -13.33 -13.18
CA GLU A 701 -2.34 -13.71 -11.87
C GLU A 701 -3.08 -14.92 -11.35
N VAL A 702 -2.36 -15.79 -10.65
CA VAL A 702 -2.90 -16.89 -9.86
C VAL A 702 -2.28 -16.82 -8.48
N GLU A 703 -3.11 -16.78 -7.46
CA GLU A 703 -2.71 -16.81 -6.04
C GLU A 703 -3.34 -18.05 -5.41
N SER A 704 -2.57 -18.87 -4.72
CA SER A 704 -3.10 -19.96 -3.92
C SER A 704 -2.60 -19.89 -2.48
N PHE A 705 -3.50 -20.22 -1.56
CA PHE A 705 -3.27 -20.22 -0.11
C PHE A 705 -3.72 -21.56 0.44
N TYR A 706 -2.84 -22.25 1.15
CA TYR A 706 -3.13 -23.46 1.90
C TYR A 706 -2.95 -23.15 3.38
N ASP A 707 -3.92 -23.56 4.19
CA ASP A 707 -3.84 -23.44 5.63
C ASP A 707 -4.33 -24.72 6.32
N SER A 708 -3.61 -25.13 7.36
CA SER A 708 -3.93 -26.26 8.22
C SER A 708 -3.26 -26.04 9.58
N THR A 709 -3.65 -26.83 10.58
CA THR A 709 -3.07 -26.76 11.93
C THR A 709 -1.53 -26.80 11.98
N TYR A 710 -0.88 -27.51 11.05
CA TYR A 710 0.57 -27.75 11.08
C TYR A 710 1.33 -27.23 9.84
N LEU A 711 0.64 -27.04 8.73
CA LEU A 711 1.23 -26.63 7.47
C LEU A 711 0.37 -25.54 6.83
N PHE A 712 0.99 -24.39 6.60
CA PHE A 712 0.44 -23.33 5.79
C PHE A 712 1.42 -23.00 4.66
N GLY A 713 0.93 -22.40 3.59
CA GLY A 713 1.79 -21.93 2.52
C GLY A 713 1.01 -21.22 1.43
N SER A 714 1.72 -20.44 0.63
CA SER A 714 1.15 -19.77 -0.53
C SER A 714 2.01 -20.00 -1.76
N LEU A 715 1.38 -20.09 -2.93
CA LEU A 715 2.05 -20.11 -4.22
C LEU A 715 1.39 -19.07 -5.12
N SER A 716 2.19 -18.18 -5.68
CA SER A 716 1.67 -17.11 -6.52
C SER A 716 2.44 -17.01 -7.83
N TYR A 717 1.73 -16.73 -8.91
CA TYR A 717 2.27 -16.54 -10.25
C TYR A 717 1.63 -15.31 -10.90
N SER A 718 2.44 -14.44 -11.49
CA SER A 718 1.96 -13.28 -12.25
C SER A 718 2.72 -13.16 -13.57
N TRP A 719 2.00 -12.93 -14.66
CA TRP A 719 2.54 -12.63 -15.97
C TRP A 719 1.98 -11.30 -16.46
N ILE A 720 2.86 -10.39 -16.85
CA ILE A 720 2.52 -9.01 -17.21
C ILE A 720 3.27 -8.63 -18.49
N THR A 721 2.60 -7.94 -19.40
CA THR A 721 3.23 -7.34 -20.58
C THR A 721 2.68 -5.95 -20.83
N GLY A 722 3.57 -5.00 -21.15
CA GLY A 722 3.25 -3.62 -21.49
C GLY A 722 3.75 -3.28 -22.90
N LYS A 723 3.00 -2.45 -23.63
CA LYS A 723 3.39 -1.92 -24.95
C LYS A 723 2.93 -0.47 -25.07
N HIS A 724 3.85 0.43 -25.41
CA HIS A 724 3.52 1.80 -25.84
C HIS A 724 3.32 1.87 -27.36
N GLU A 725 2.39 2.71 -27.78
CA GLU A 725 2.23 3.16 -29.16
C GLU A 725 2.89 4.54 -29.30
N GLY A 726 3.77 4.70 -30.28
CA GLY A 726 4.45 5.98 -30.49
C GLY A 726 5.52 6.33 -29.45
N ALA A 727 6.13 5.34 -28.80
CA ALA A 727 7.28 5.56 -27.90
C ALA A 727 8.44 6.23 -28.64
N TYR A 728 8.51 7.56 -28.57
CA TYR A 728 9.63 8.32 -29.11
C TYR A 728 10.81 8.28 -28.15
N THR A 729 11.54 7.17 -28.17
CA THR A 729 13.00 7.15 -28.02
C THR A 729 13.52 5.92 -28.76
N CYS A 730 13.85 6.08 -30.05
CA CYS A 730 14.93 5.25 -30.59
C CYS A 730 16.19 5.64 -29.81
N LEU A 731 16.55 4.86 -28.79
CA LEU A 731 17.94 4.73 -28.41
C LEU A 731 18.65 4.21 -29.65
N GLY A 732 19.30 5.13 -30.38
CA GLY A 732 20.21 4.77 -31.45
C GLY A 732 21.34 3.96 -30.83
N LEU A 733 21.21 2.63 -30.83
CA LEU A 733 22.35 1.75 -30.97
C LEU A 733 23.01 2.12 -32.30
N ARG A 734 24.04 2.95 -32.25
CA ARG A 734 25.11 2.97 -33.23
C ARG A 734 26.39 2.54 -32.55
#